data_AF-A0AAN6LY56-F1
#
_entry.id   AF-A0AAN6LY56-F1
#
_cell.length_a   1.000
_cell.length_b   1.000
_cell.length_c   1.000
_cell.angle_alpha   90.00
_cell.angle_beta   90.00
_cell.angle_gamma   90.00
#
_symmetry.space_group_name_H-M   'P 1'
#
loop_
_entity.id
_entity.type
_entity.pdbx_description
1 polymer ?
#
loop_
_entity_poly.entity_id
_entity_poly.type
_entity_poly.pdbx_seq_one_letter_code
_entity_poly.pdbx_strand_id
1 'polypeptide(L)'
;MAPAVKRRKLKHDDEASDSDTSFAEDHAGSDNGGHDADDASMDDLDAMDANGDGLSDAESLGEADEEMDEEEAQAPPKKQPEAVAKPKDGGKARPPKHSDAQLAGGVYTAETFKSNVFKLQVDELLEQVKLRYGKREALAENAMRTLKTIIEQLPSREPQPFAEAEKSLRASGVTIPLPNPPPPSDAKYKFQYERPASINATGSYPLKTATRADDGVGIDLVVTMPKAIFQEKDYLNYRYFYKRAYYLACLAAGIKQAKQHKFKLSFDCLNGNQLQPILVVRPTGNGDKDDFSNSKCYINILLAIPEGVFPEAKLLPKANCIRPKGDDQSTEQKPLIPTPFYNSSLRSDATVTSYLKLLHSTAANCDAFQDACVLGRIWLKQRGFGSTIRRGGFGNFEWAALMALLMQPNPGMGAPPLSNGYSSYQLFKAALQFLVRHDLSKKAFSVQARDVALPKTGMSPVFFDGPRGLNILFKMTSWSYAQLQSEAKITVDMLGDALFDQFDSTFVLRTDLKKYRYDGTLEIPLETLGLDSAQENYEELVEETCHKIYTTLTRALTDRVTAIGIVLPSHRAWPVSTNRSKDNMNDRITLNFATDPANVGRTVDHGPSAENKQEAASFRKFWGDKSELRRFRDGSILETTVWSAKDPSLSVLEQIVLHILSKHVDGRIRDHATFSYDSFAHMIPSGRIQGHLGTAAFSLISNAFTQVEKDIRELEDLPLSVRHIRAADAQLRYSSVDVHQTSPASIVLQFEASARWPDDLCAIQRTKIAFLLKLSELLSAAHKAYKTEVGLENPSQPSQNQAFLDITVQSGKPGVPDFVFRLRIHHDREATLLERQLQDKTLDAQSRESAGVALALYNRDFTRVLSHTQTIQNLCTRHTALSPAIRLTKRWFDSHLLSPHIAPELIELLVVRTFLQPHPWPVPSCATTGFLRTLAWISRWDWRHSPLIVDFSSNAVDTPVESEIAGVGSMKAEDLEKIQTRFEAWRRIDPAMNRVVLFAATNQDTDGNTWTDRGRPEKVVAARMTALTKAATQAVRASEVSPAANETQFTAESLFVPQLQDFDFVIQISPKYSKVAKKKRGDNAKFKNIEIQQVASSAKVSPVQLVRLFAEDLQNVYGDAILWFWDEQSGASIAGLWNPAVTAQRTFKVKPGWNSVPTFAAKMSGEEKEKEKKRTGVDIQLNKEAVYGEIQRLGGELISKIEVNRWNDRAGIPV
;
A
#
# COMPACT_ATOMS: atom_id res chain seq x y z
N MET A 1 -5.91 -1.03 -54.96
CA MET A 1 -6.61 -1.46 -56.19
C MET A 1 -7.63 -2.52 -55.82
N ALA A 2 -8.80 -2.54 -56.46
CA ALA A 2 -9.66 -3.73 -56.58
C ALA A 2 -9.37 -4.41 -57.95
N PRO A 3 -9.84 -5.65 -58.23
CA PRO A 3 -11.26 -5.98 -58.49
C PRO A 3 -11.72 -7.26 -57.71
N ALA A 4 -12.95 -7.80 -57.69
CA ALA A 4 -14.07 -7.93 -58.65
C ALA A 4 -13.77 -8.91 -59.83
N VAL A 5 -14.67 -9.74 -60.41
CA VAL A 5 -16.14 -9.69 -60.59
C VAL A 5 -16.82 -11.09 -60.66
N LYS A 6 -18.05 -11.17 -60.12
CA LYS A 6 -19.22 -12.10 -60.32
C LYS A 6 -19.29 -13.05 -61.54
N ARG A 7 -19.93 -14.25 -61.35
CA ARG A 7 -21.04 -14.91 -62.15
C ARG A 7 -21.31 -16.35 -61.64
N ARG A 8 -22.47 -17.04 -61.78
CA ARG A 8 -23.85 -16.75 -62.31
C ARG A 8 -24.90 -17.73 -61.68
N LYS A 9 -26.21 -17.48 -61.86
CA LYS A 9 -27.39 -18.32 -61.46
C LYS A 9 -27.44 -19.69 -62.20
N LEU A 10 -28.20 -20.74 -61.82
CA LEU A 10 -29.70 -20.85 -61.80
C LEU A 10 -30.24 -22.21 -61.21
N LYS A 11 -31.59 -22.28 -61.03
CA LYS A 11 -32.56 -23.40 -60.76
C LYS A 11 -32.31 -24.73 -61.53
N HIS A 12 -32.93 -25.90 -61.24
CA HIS A 12 -33.98 -26.37 -60.29
C HIS A 12 -33.88 -27.92 -60.12
N ASP A 13 -34.58 -28.46 -59.12
CA ASP A 13 -35.42 -29.70 -58.98
C ASP A 13 -35.31 -30.84 -60.03
N ASP A 14 -35.59 -32.12 -59.73
CA ASP A 14 -36.22 -32.78 -58.56
C ASP A 14 -35.21 -33.74 -57.83
N GLU A 15 -35.49 -34.79 -57.03
CA GLU A 15 -36.71 -35.53 -56.59
C GLU A 15 -36.44 -36.33 -55.28
N ALA A 16 -37.51 -36.80 -54.60
CA ALA A 16 -37.63 -38.00 -53.73
C ALA A 16 -36.60 -38.30 -52.60
N SER A 17 -36.88 -37.82 -51.36
CA SER A 17 -37.44 -38.68 -50.29
C SER A 17 -37.77 -37.89 -49.00
N ASP A 18 -38.87 -38.27 -48.34
CA ASP A 18 -39.51 -37.63 -47.18
C ASP A 18 -38.98 -38.13 -45.81
N SER A 19 -39.22 -37.46 -44.66
CA SER A 19 -39.34 -36.02 -44.34
C SER A 19 -39.33 -35.83 -42.80
N ASP A 20 -39.00 -34.62 -42.30
CA ASP A 20 -38.86 -34.33 -40.87
C ASP A 20 -40.18 -34.21 -40.10
N THR A 21 -40.15 -34.44 -38.78
CA THR A 21 -41.21 -34.03 -37.85
C THR A 21 -40.64 -33.35 -36.60
N SER A 22 -41.32 -32.29 -36.15
CA SER A 22 -41.08 -31.61 -34.88
C SER A 22 -42.33 -30.84 -34.46
N PHE A 23 -42.61 -30.76 -33.15
CA PHE A 23 -43.05 -29.57 -32.37
C PHE A 23 -43.58 -29.99 -30.97
N ALA A 24 -43.82 -29.01 -30.11
CA ALA A 24 -44.62 -29.12 -28.88
C ALA A 24 -46.14 -29.13 -29.24
N GLU A 25 -47.14 -29.20 -28.33
CA GLU A 25 -47.20 -28.77 -26.92
C GLU A 25 -48.47 -29.34 -26.21
N ASP A 26 -48.60 -29.04 -24.91
CA ASP A 26 -49.86 -28.81 -24.16
C ASP A 26 -50.69 -29.97 -23.52
N HIS A 27 -51.59 -29.56 -22.60
CA HIS A 27 -52.45 -30.36 -21.71
C HIS A 27 -53.88 -30.61 -22.24
N ALA A 28 -54.53 -31.70 -21.77
CA ALA A 28 -55.78 -31.67 -20.95
C ALA A 28 -56.82 -32.79 -21.22
N GLY A 29 -57.46 -33.30 -20.14
CA GLY A 29 -58.94 -33.41 -20.08
C GLY A 29 -59.67 -34.76 -20.17
N SER A 30 -60.15 -35.23 -18.99
CA SER A 30 -61.43 -35.95 -18.72
C SER A 30 -61.61 -37.47 -18.96
N ASP A 31 -62.17 -38.11 -17.91
CA ASP A 31 -63.06 -39.30 -17.82
C ASP A 31 -62.65 -40.64 -18.50
N ASN A 32 -62.92 -41.82 -17.93
CA ASN A 32 -63.89 -42.21 -16.88
C ASN A 32 -63.46 -43.51 -16.16
N GLY A 33 -64.02 -43.79 -14.97
CA GLY A 33 -63.92 -45.09 -14.26
C GLY A 33 -63.40 -44.99 -12.81
N GLY A 34 -64.06 -45.65 -11.85
CA GLY A 34 -63.72 -45.58 -10.42
C GLY A 34 -64.22 -46.77 -9.59
N HIS A 35 -64.58 -46.50 -8.32
CA HIS A 35 -64.88 -47.41 -7.18
C HIS A 35 -63.70 -47.75 -6.24
N ASP A 36 -63.93 -47.41 -4.96
CA ASP A 36 -63.75 -48.21 -3.73
C ASP A 36 -62.34 -48.69 -3.29
N ALA A 37 -61.97 -48.69 -2.00
CA ALA A 37 -62.56 -48.14 -0.77
C ALA A 37 -61.51 -48.10 0.39
N ASP A 38 -61.93 -47.70 1.60
CA ASP A 38 -61.27 -47.75 2.92
C ASP A 38 -59.98 -46.89 3.09
N ASP A 39 -59.83 -45.90 3.99
CA ASP A 39 -60.33 -45.59 5.35
C ASP A 39 -59.48 -46.16 6.52
N ALA A 40 -58.92 -45.25 7.32
CA ALA A 40 -58.57 -45.39 8.74
C ALA A 40 -58.01 -44.05 9.28
N SER A 41 -58.55 -43.57 10.41
CA SER A 41 -58.02 -42.45 11.21
C SER A 41 -57.58 -42.94 12.60
N MET A 42 -56.77 -42.18 13.34
CA MET A 42 -57.18 -41.50 14.59
C MET A 42 -56.02 -40.81 15.33
N ASP A 43 -56.37 -40.11 16.42
CA ASP A 43 -55.55 -39.19 17.23
C ASP A 43 -54.89 -39.84 18.48
N ASP A 44 -54.62 -38.99 19.49
CA ASP A 44 -54.16 -39.21 20.86
C ASP A 44 -52.66 -39.53 21.05
N LEU A 45 -51.86 -38.62 21.66
CA LEU A 45 -51.87 -38.12 23.05
C LEU A 45 -51.34 -39.13 24.08
N ASP A 46 -50.24 -38.77 24.76
CA ASP A 46 -50.34 -38.48 26.20
C ASP A 46 -49.19 -37.56 26.66
N ALA A 47 -49.31 -36.99 27.86
CA ALA A 47 -48.33 -36.12 28.48
C ALA A 47 -47.84 -36.66 29.83
N MET A 48 -46.70 -36.18 30.31
CA MET A 48 -46.41 -36.14 31.76
C MET A 48 -45.74 -34.82 32.14
N ASP A 49 -46.27 -34.23 33.20
CA ASP A 49 -45.87 -32.96 33.81
C ASP A 49 -45.69 -33.16 35.32
N ALA A 50 -44.75 -32.45 35.94
CA ALA A 50 -44.37 -32.63 37.34
C ALA A 50 -43.66 -31.40 37.96
N ASN A 51 -44.42 -30.30 38.09
CA ASN A 51 -44.36 -29.23 39.09
C ASN A 51 -43.19 -29.15 40.11
N GLY A 52 -42.76 -27.90 40.36
CA GLY A 52 -41.96 -27.53 41.53
C GLY A 52 -42.05 -26.03 41.84
N ASP A 53 -43.06 -25.61 42.61
CA ASP A 53 -43.31 -24.22 43.00
C ASP A 53 -42.27 -23.62 43.96
N GLY A 54 -42.15 -22.28 43.96
CA GLY A 54 -41.36 -21.55 44.94
C GLY A 54 -41.58 -20.03 44.93
N LEU A 55 -41.96 -19.47 46.07
CA LEU A 55 -42.03 -18.02 46.35
C LEU A 55 -40.96 -17.70 47.44
N SER A 56 -40.60 -16.45 47.76
CA SER A 56 -41.18 -15.13 47.46
C SER A 56 -40.03 -14.08 47.30
N ASP A 57 -40.16 -12.75 47.31
CA ASP A 57 -41.25 -11.83 47.70
C ASP A 57 -41.15 -10.45 46.99
N ALA A 58 -42.01 -9.51 47.38
CA ALA A 58 -42.06 -8.13 46.92
C ALA A 58 -41.18 -7.16 47.73
N GLU A 59 -40.88 -5.98 47.16
CA GLU A 59 -40.98 -4.72 47.92
C GLU A 59 -41.30 -3.54 46.99
N SER A 60 -42.08 -2.58 47.49
CA SER A 60 -42.49 -1.37 46.77
C SER A 60 -42.48 -0.20 47.73
N LEU A 61 -41.81 0.89 47.34
CA LEU A 61 -41.98 2.21 47.95
C LEU A 61 -42.06 3.25 46.84
N GLY A 62 -43.25 3.80 46.66
CA GLY A 62 -43.45 5.10 46.05
C GLY A 62 -43.94 6.06 47.14
N GLU A 63 -43.55 7.33 47.04
CA GLU A 63 -44.28 8.42 47.69
C GLU A 63 -44.91 9.27 46.58
N ALA A 64 -46.24 9.39 46.66
CA ALA A 64 -46.98 10.53 46.17
C ALA A 64 -47.00 11.59 47.32
N ASP A 65 -47.63 12.75 47.24
CA ASP A 65 -48.73 13.19 46.38
C ASP A 65 -48.76 14.74 46.31
N GLU A 66 -49.91 15.30 45.91
CA GLU A 66 -50.34 16.72 46.06
C GLU A 66 -49.77 17.77 45.06
N GLU A 67 -50.55 18.75 44.57
CA GLU A 67 -51.90 18.77 43.93
C GLU A 67 -52.19 20.23 43.42
N MET A 68 -53.31 20.43 42.69
CA MET A 68 -53.90 21.70 42.20
C MET A 68 -53.16 22.42 41.04
N ASP A 69 -53.74 22.85 39.91
CA ASP A 69 -55.10 23.37 39.50
C ASP A 69 -55.33 24.88 39.80
N GLU A 70 -55.98 25.73 38.97
CA GLU A 70 -56.55 25.65 37.58
C GLU A 70 -56.24 27.00 36.81
N GLU A 71 -56.86 27.62 35.78
CA GLU A 71 -58.10 27.59 34.94
C GLU A 71 -57.82 28.47 33.66
N GLU A 72 -58.37 28.34 32.42
CA GLU A 72 -58.81 27.16 31.63
C GLU A 72 -57.72 26.84 30.54
N ALA A 73 -57.66 27.29 29.26
CA ALA A 73 -58.60 27.92 28.30
C ALA A 73 -58.05 27.73 26.84
N GLN A 74 -58.81 27.42 25.78
CA GLN A 74 -60.19 26.93 25.68
C GLN A 74 -60.43 26.17 24.34
N ALA A 75 -61.08 24.99 24.43
CA ALA A 75 -61.87 24.26 23.40
C ALA A 75 -61.24 23.66 22.08
N PRO A 76 -61.91 22.64 21.46
CA PRO A 76 -61.36 21.72 20.43
C PRO A 76 -62.20 21.75 19.10
N PRO A 77 -62.39 20.73 18.20
CA PRO A 77 -62.03 19.30 18.21
C PRO A 77 -61.62 18.63 16.86
N LYS A 78 -61.88 17.31 16.78
CA LYS A 78 -61.36 16.25 15.87
C LYS A 78 -61.89 16.27 14.41
N LYS A 79 -61.08 15.69 13.51
CA LYS A 79 -61.37 14.81 12.33
C LYS A 79 -62.76 14.87 11.66
N GLN A 80 -62.79 14.93 10.31
CA GLN A 80 -63.25 13.84 9.41
C GLN A 80 -62.93 14.12 7.89
N PRO A 81 -63.10 13.15 6.96
CA PRO A 81 -62.58 13.22 5.57
C PRO A 81 -63.66 13.35 4.45
N GLU A 82 -63.21 13.39 3.18
CA GLU A 82 -63.98 13.14 1.93
C GLU A 82 -65.10 14.15 1.56
N ALA A 83 -65.61 14.28 0.31
CA ALA A 83 -65.04 14.05 -1.04
C ALA A 83 -65.87 14.73 -2.18
N VAL A 84 -65.18 15.15 -3.25
CA VAL A 84 -65.59 15.19 -4.70
C VAL A 84 -66.97 15.76 -5.14
N ALA A 85 -66.91 16.84 -5.96
CA ALA A 85 -67.65 17.00 -7.24
C ALA A 85 -66.85 17.96 -8.16
N LYS A 86 -66.54 17.76 -9.46
CA LYS A 86 -67.26 17.29 -10.69
C LYS A 86 -68.25 18.32 -11.28
N PRO A 87 -68.42 18.43 -12.64
CA PRO A 87 -67.57 17.93 -13.75
C PRO A 87 -67.48 18.82 -15.04
N LYS A 88 -66.72 18.34 -16.06
CA LYS A 88 -66.84 18.64 -17.53
C LYS A 88 -66.45 20.05 -18.04
N ASP A 89 -65.95 20.25 -19.28
CA ASP A 89 -65.54 19.29 -20.33
C ASP A 89 -64.42 19.83 -21.27
N GLY A 90 -63.77 18.93 -22.01
CA GLY A 90 -63.30 19.16 -23.40
C GLY A 90 -62.01 19.94 -23.67
N GLY A 91 -60.87 19.25 -23.84
CA GLY A 91 -59.68 19.82 -24.52
C GLY A 91 -58.44 18.91 -24.56
N LYS A 92 -57.99 18.47 -25.74
CA LYS A 92 -56.75 17.67 -25.89
C LYS A 92 -55.51 18.57 -25.91
N ALA A 93 -54.59 18.37 -24.97
CA ALA A 93 -53.25 18.95 -24.98
C ALA A 93 -52.17 17.86 -24.76
N ARG A 94 -50.95 18.09 -25.26
CA ARG A 94 -49.79 17.22 -25.00
C ARG A 94 -49.31 17.40 -23.55
N PRO A 95 -48.77 16.34 -22.89
CA PRO A 95 -48.06 16.52 -21.63
C PRO A 95 -46.75 17.31 -21.85
N PRO A 96 -46.46 18.33 -21.03
CA PRO A 96 -45.09 18.79 -20.83
C PRO A 96 -44.27 17.67 -20.16
N LYS A 97 -42.98 17.59 -20.47
CA LYS A 97 -42.10 16.53 -19.96
C LYS A 97 -41.93 16.61 -18.44
N HIS A 98 -41.80 15.46 -17.79
CA HIS A 98 -41.17 15.38 -16.47
C HIS A 98 -39.76 15.99 -16.51
N SER A 99 -39.35 16.63 -15.43
CA SER A 99 -37.98 17.06 -15.16
C SER A 99 -37.22 16.03 -14.31
N ASP A 100 -35.88 16.06 -14.39
CA ASP A 100 -35.00 14.96 -14.01
C ASP A 100 -34.82 14.74 -12.49
N ALA A 101 -35.85 14.22 -11.82
CA ALA A 101 -35.81 13.86 -10.40
C ALA A 101 -35.42 12.40 -10.11
N GLN A 102 -35.43 11.51 -11.11
CA GLN A 102 -35.30 10.05 -10.90
C GLN A 102 -33.88 9.47 -11.07
N LEU A 103 -32.90 10.23 -11.57
CA LEU A 103 -31.54 9.72 -11.81
C LEU A 103 -30.63 9.67 -10.57
N ALA A 104 -31.03 10.25 -9.44
CA ALA A 104 -30.20 10.32 -8.23
C ALA A 104 -30.44 9.19 -7.20
N GLY A 105 -31.60 8.51 -7.25
CA GLY A 105 -32.01 7.57 -6.19
C GLY A 105 -31.25 6.24 -6.19
N GLY A 106 -30.92 5.70 -7.36
CA GLY A 106 -30.36 4.34 -7.49
C GLY A 106 -28.92 4.17 -6.99
N VAL A 107 -28.15 5.25 -6.83
CA VAL A 107 -26.76 5.20 -6.34
C VAL A 107 -26.70 5.19 -4.81
N TYR A 108 -27.70 5.79 -4.15
CA TYR A 108 -27.69 6.00 -2.70
C TYR A 108 -27.81 4.71 -1.88
N THR A 109 -28.57 3.72 -2.35
CA THR A 109 -28.88 2.51 -1.57
C THR A 109 -27.65 1.64 -1.34
N ALA A 110 -26.78 1.47 -2.35
CA ALA A 110 -25.52 0.74 -2.20
C ALA A 110 -24.50 1.50 -1.34
N GLU A 111 -24.39 2.83 -1.49
CA GLU A 111 -23.53 3.64 -0.60
C GLU A 111 -24.01 3.61 0.86
N THR A 112 -25.30 3.39 1.14
CA THR A 112 -25.87 3.46 2.50
C THR A 112 -25.26 2.44 3.47
N PHE A 113 -25.07 1.18 3.06
CA PHE A 113 -24.50 0.16 3.97
C PHE A 113 -23.04 0.48 4.32
N LYS A 114 -22.20 0.78 3.30
CA LYS A 114 -20.79 1.13 3.54
C LYS A 114 -20.67 2.44 4.32
N SER A 115 -21.55 3.42 4.06
CA SER A 115 -21.62 4.69 4.78
C SER A 115 -21.90 4.50 6.28
N ASN A 116 -22.69 3.51 6.69
CA ASN A 116 -23.00 3.30 8.11
C ASN A 116 -21.77 2.81 8.91
N VAL A 117 -21.06 1.79 8.42
CA VAL A 117 -19.82 1.30 9.08
C VAL A 117 -18.73 2.37 9.03
N PHE A 118 -18.53 2.98 7.86
CA PHE A 118 -17.54 4.04 7.67
C PHE A 118 -17.83 5.27 8.53
N LYS A 119 -19.11 5.61 8.77
CA LYS A 119 -19.51 6.66 9.71
C LYS A 119 -19.11 6.32 11.14
N LEU A 120 -19.36 5.10 11.62
CA LEU A 120 -18.98 4.70 12.99
C LEU A 120 -17.45 4.82 13.19
N GLN A 121 -16.66 4.39 12.20
CA GLN A 121 -15.20 4.55 12.21
C GLN A 121 -14.76 6.02 12.16
N VAL A 122 -15.44 6.86 11.36
CA VAL A 122 -15.23 8.32 11.31
C VAL A 122 -15.53 8.96 12.67
N ASP A 123 -16.66 8.63 13.29
CA ASP A 123 -17.11 9.20 14.57
C ASP A 123 -16.15 8.80 15.71
N GLU A 124 -15.68 7.55 15.75
CA GLU A 124 -14.66 7.07 16.70
C GLU A 124 -13.32 7.80 16.51
N LEU A 125 -12.80 7.85 15.27
CA LEU A 125 -11.56 8.56 14.93
C LEU A 125 -11.63 10.04 15.36
N LEU A 126 -12.77 10.69 15.12
CA LEU A 126 -13.00 12.07 15.51
C LEU A 126 -12.94 12.25 17.04
N GLU A 127 -13.49 11.33 17.84
CA GLU A 127 -13.39 11.41 19.31
C GLU A 127 -11.94 11.24 19.81
N GLN A 128 -11.17 10.34 19.18
CA GLN A 128 -9.78 10.10 19.53
C GLN A 128 -8.86 11.30 19.20
N VAL A 129 -9.03 11.91 18.01
CA VAL A 129 -8.10 12.92 17.47
C VAL A 129 -8.43 14.37 17.80
N LYS A 130 -9.70 14.71 18.09
CA LYS A 130 -10.11 16.09 18.42
C LYS A 130 -9.38 16.59 19.67
N LEU A 131 -8.95 17.85 19.65
CA LEU A 131 -8.41 18.49 20.85
C LEU A 131 -9.52 18.64 21.90
N ARG A 132 -9.29 18.14 23.12
CA ARG A 132 -10.21 18.36 24.25
C ARG A 132 -9.80 19.68 24.90
N TYR A 133 -10.67 20.69 24.89
CA TYR A 133 -10.38 22.04 25.39
C TYR A 133 -10.54 22.07 26.91
N GLY A 134 -9.50 21.66 27.66
CA GLY A 134 -9.54 21.47 29.10
C GLY A 134 -8.47 22.24 29.88
N LYS A 135 -8.19 21.78 31.11
CA LYS A 135 -7.26 22.43 32.04
C LYS A 135 -5.81 22.49 31.53
N ARG A 136 -5.40 21.65 30.57
CA ARG A 136 -4.04 21.68 29.99
C ARG A 136 -3.94 22.77 28.94
N GLU A 137 -4.93 22.85 28.07
CA GLU A 137 -5.05 23.77 26.95
C GLU A 137 -5.25 25.22 27.44
N ALA A 138 -5.97 25.38 28.56
CA ALA A 138 -6.13 26.66 29.26
C ALA A 138 -4.79 27.32 29.68
N LEU A 139 -3.69 26.57 29.84
CA LEU A 139 -2.36 27.14 30.08
C LEU A 139 -1.86 27.92 28.87
N ALA A 140 -2.08 27.40 27.66
CA ALA A 140 -1.75 28.10 26.42
C ALA A 140 -2.67 29.31 26.18
N GLU A 141 -3.96 29.23 26.57
CA GLU A 141 -4.84 30.41 26.56
C GLU A 141 -4.40 31.50 27.53
N ASN A 142 -3.95 31.13 28.74
CA ASN A 142 -3.39 32.07 29.70
C ASN A 142 -2.10 32.71 29.15
N ALA A 143 -1.21 31.93 28.54
CA ALA A 143 -0.03 32.46 27.86
C ALA A 143 -0.38 33.40 26.69
N MET A 144 -1.42 33.11 25.90
CA MET A 144 -1.94 34.05 24.88
C MET A 144 -2.48 35.35 25.49
N ARG A 145 -3.16 35.29 26.65
CA ARG A 145 -3.62 36.49 27.37
C ARG A 145 -2.42 37.31 27.89
N THR A 146 -1.43 36.68 28.52
CA THR A 146 -0.18 37.33 28.93
C THR A 146 0.53 37.99 27.75
N LEU A 147 0.73 37.27 26.64
CA LEU A 147 1.34 37.82 25.42
C LEU A 147 0.56 39.01 24.86
N LYS A 148 -0.77 38.93 24.82
CA LYS A 148 -1.64 40.06 24.43
C LYS A 148 -1.40 41.28 25.33
N THR A 149 -1.43 41.11 26.65
CA THR A 149 -1.19 42.21 27.60
C THR A 149 0.20 42.82 27.45
N ILE A 150 1.25 42.00 27.29
CA ILE A 150 2.62 42.49 27.02
C ILE A 150 2.64 43.33 25.73
N ILE A 151 2.06 42.82 24.64
CA ILE A 151 2.06 43.50 23.33
C ILE A 151 1.25 44.80 23.37
N GLU A 152 0.14 44.86 24.09
CA GLU A 152 -0.69 46.07 24.26
C GLU A 152 -0.03 47.15 25.14
N GLN A 153 0.98 46.78 25.93
CA GLN A 153 1.75 47.67 26.80
C GLN A 153 3.11 48.09 26.20
N LEU A 154 3.47 47.62 24.99
CA LEU A 154 4.72 48.04 24.36
C LEU A 154 4.67 49.52 23.95
N PRO A 155 5.70 50.32 24.27
CA PRO A 155 5.76 51.72 23.88
C PRO A 155 5.97 51.86 22.36
N SER A 156 5.30 52.84 21.76
CA SER A 156 5.54 53.25 20.38
C SER A 156 6.99 53.68 20.16
N ARG A 157 7.47 53.54 18.92
CA ARG A 157 8.82 53.93 18.49
C ARG A 157 8.74 54.87 17.30
N GLU A 158 9.30 56.07 17.48
CA GLU A 158 9.29 57.15 16.51
C GLU A 158 9.83 56.76 15.11
N PRO A 159 9.38 57.45 14.03
CA PRO A 159 9.82 57.15 12.66
C PRO A 159 11.32 57.43 12.41
N GLN A 160 12.12 56.36 12.36
CA GLN A 160 13.58 56.39 12.21
C GLN A 160 14.05 55.83 10.84
N PRO A 161 15.24 56.22 10.35
CA PRO A 161 15.94 55.54 9.24
C PRO A 161 16.32 54.10 9.60
N PHE A 162 16.52 53.26 8.58
CA PHE A 162 16.84 51.83 8.76
C PHE A 162 18.04 51.56 9.69
N ALA A 163 19.15 52.29 9.52
CA ALA A 163 20.38 52.06 10.29
C ALA A 163 20.22 52.35 11.80
N GLU A 164 19.40 53.34 12.18
CA GLU A 164 19.08 53.64 13.58
C GLU A 164 18.14 52.59 14.16
N ALA A 165 17.09 52.25 13.40
CA ALA A 165 16.11 51.23 13.76
C ALA A 165 16.75 49.85 13.99
N GLU A 166 17.71 49.45 13.15
CA GLU A 166 18.47 48.22 13.31
C GLU A 166 19.41 48.27 14.53
N LYS A 167 20.15 49.37 14.72
CA LYS A 167 21.05 49.55 15.88
C LYS A 167 20.30 49.45 17.21
N SER A 168 19.10 50.04 17.28
CA SER A 168 18.19 49.98 18.44
C SER A 168 17.76 48.55 18.79
N LEU A 169 17.41 47.74 17.79
CA LEU A 169 17.02 46.34 18.01
C LEU A 169 18.22 45.44 18.33
N ARG A 170 19.37 45.62 17.66
CA ARG A 170 20.60 44.89 17.97
C ARG A 170 21.05 45.12 19.42
N ALA A 171 20.89 46.32 19.96
CA ALA A 171 21.14 46.62 21.38
C ALA A 171 20.19 45.87 22.35
N SER A 172 19.01 45.46 21.88
CA SER A 172 18.08 44.57 22.61
C SER A 172 18.44 43.08 22.44
N GLY A 173 19.51 42.76 21.70
CA GLY A 173 19.90 41.42 21.31
C GLY A 173 18.85 40.74 20.41
N VAL A 174 18.22 41.51 19.51
CA VAL A 174 17.28 41.03 18.50
C VAL A 174 17.72 41.58 17.14
N THR A 175 17.77 40.74 16.11
CA THR A 175 18.06 41.15 14.74
C THR A 175 16.75 41.25 13.95
N ILE A 176 16.66 42.16 12.98
CA ILE A 176 15.49 42.25 12.10
C ILE A 176 15.54 41.06 11.12
N PRO A 177 14.50 40.21 11.03
CA PRO A 177 14.44 39.11 10.06
C PRO A 177 13.99 39.66 8.70
N LEU A 178 14.93 40.24 7.97
CA LEU A 178 14.68 40.90 6.69
C LEU A 178 14.57 39.87 5.56
N PRO A 179 13.58 40.02 4.64
CA PRO A 179 13.64 39.33 3.36
C PRO A 179 14.84 39.85 2.55
N ASN A 180 15.30 39.05 1.59
CA ASN A 180 16.26 39.49 0.58
C ASN A 180 15.49 40.07 -0.65
N PRO A 181 16.05 41.03 -1.40
CA PRO A 181 17.25 41.81 -1.06
C PRO A 181 17.00 42.72 0.17
N PRO A 182 18.06 43.18 0.87
CA PRO A 182 17.90 44.07 2.02
C PRO A 182 17.43 45.49 1.64
N PRO A 183 16.95 46.29 2.61
CA PRO A 183 16.62 47.70 2.39
C PRO A 183 17.82 48.50 1.84
N PRO A 184 17.65 49.32 0.79
CA PRO A 184 18.70 50.20 0.30
C PRO A 184 19.20 51.19 1.36
N SER A 185 20.49 51.52 1.35
CA SER A 185 21.09 52.50 2.26
C SER A 185 20.54 53.92 2.08
N ASP A 186 20.01 54.23 0.89
CA ASP A 186 19.34 55.50 0.53
C ASP A 186 17.81 55.48 0.74
N ALA A 187 17.27 54.48 1.44
CA ALA A 187 15.84 54.29 1.64
C ALA A 187 15.15 55.50 2.30
N LYS A 188 14.40 56.27 1.49
CA LYS A 188 13.65 57.47 1.91
C LYS A 188 12.42 57.17 2.81
N TYR A 189 12.10 55.90 3.04
CA TYR A 189 10.99 55.48 3.91
C TYR A 189 11.49 55.14 5.31
N LYS A 190 10.74 55.56 6.32
CA LYS A 190 11.07 55.37 7.74
C LYS A 190 10.42 54.12 8.33
N PHE A 191 11.00 53.66 9.43
CA PHE A 191 10.59 52.53 10.24
C PHE A 191 10.07 53.04 11.57
N GLN A 192 8.87 52.63 11.97
CA GLN A 192 8.21 53.04 13.22
C GLN A 192 7.45 51.84 13.81
N TYR A 193 7.21 51.87 15.12
CA TYR A 193 6.35 50.91 15.80
C TYR A 193 5.22 51.65 16.50
N GLU A 194 4.00 51.13 16.37
CA GLU A 194 2.80 51.65 17.01
C GLU A 194 2.01 50.50 17.60
N ARG A 195 1.17 50.78 18.62
CA ARG A 195 0.31 49.75 19.22
C ARG A 195 -0.56 49.05 18.15
N PRO A 196 -0.70 47.71 18.17
CA PRO A 196 -1.53 47.01 17.20
C PRO A 196 -2.98 47.48 17.16
N ALA A 197 -3.57 47.48 15.97
CA ALA A 197 -4.99 47.80 15.78
C ALA A 197 -5.91 46.67 16.29
N SER A 198 -5.44 45.42 16.29
CA SER A 198 -6.14 44.29 16.93
C SER A 198 -5.16 43.15 17.25
N ILE A 199 -5.52 42.31 18.23
CA ILE A 199 -4.79 41.08 18.59
C ILE A 199 -5.83 39.98 18.81
N ASN A 200 -5.84 38.97 17.92
CA ASN A 200 -6.88 37.93 17.84
C ASN A 200 -6.28 36.56 17.49
N ALA A 201 -6.85 35.47 18.03
CA ALA A 201 -6.49 34.12 17.59
C ALA A 201 -7.13 33.79 16.22
N THR A 202 -6.46 32.95 15.41
CA THR A 202 -6.95 32.49 14.11
C THR A 202 -6.65 31.00 13.87
N GLY A 203 -7.02 30.49 12.70
CA GLY A 203 -6.70 29.14 12.25
C GLY A 203 -7.52 28.06 12.96
N SER A 204 -6.96 26.85 13.04
CA SER A 204 -7.69 25.67 13.54
C SER A 204 -8.11 25.74 15.01
N TYR A 205 -7.47 26.56 15.85
CA TYR A 205 -7.78 26.63 17.28
C TYR A 205 -9.16 27.25 17.57
N PRO A 206 -9.49 28.49 17.16
CA PRO A 206 -10.83 29.06 17.33
C PRO A 206 -11.89 28.38 16.47
N LEU A 207 -11.52 27.82 15.31
CA LEU A 207 -12.42 27.03 14.46
C LEU A 207 -12.73 25.63 15.00
N LYS A 208 -12.12 25.21 16.13
CA LYS A 208 -12.23 23.87 16.74
C LYS A 208 -11.85 22.69 15.81
N THR A 209 -11.07 22.95 14.76
CA THR A 209 -10.52 21.95 13.82
C THR A 209 -9.08 21.54 14.14
N ALA A 210 -8.63 21.80 15.37
CA ALA A 210 -7.32 21.40 15.86
C ALA A 210 -7.32 19.93 16.29
N THR A 211 -6.43 19.13 15.70
CA THR A 211 -6.18 17.74 16.12
C THR A 211 -4.99 17.67 17.08
N ARG A 212 -5.02 16.64 17.93
CA ARG A 212 -3.86 16.16 18.68
C ARG A 212 -2.73 15.74 17.73
N ALA A 213 -1.49 15.91 18.16
CA ALA A 213 -0.30 15.62 17.38
C ALA A 213 0.94 15.48 18.29
N ASP A 214 1.87 14.58 17.93
CA ASP A 214 3.11 14.34 18.69
C ASP A 214 4.08 15.53 18.59
N ASP A 215 4.07 16.19 17.43
CA ASP A 215 4.75 17.45 17.12
C ASP A 215 4.13 18.69 17.81
N GLY A 216 3.03 18.50 18.55
CA GLY A 216 2.35 19.54 19.32
C GLY A 216 1.32 20.34 18.50
N VAL A 217 0.67 21.30 19.16
CA VAL A 217 -0.38 22.12 18.56
C VAL A 217 0.07 23.58 18.42
N GLY A 218 0.30 24.00 17.17
CA GLY A 218 0.47 25.41 16.84
C GLY A 218 -0.83 26.19 16.99
N ILE A 219 -0.79 27.30 17.72
CA ILE A 219 -1.90 28.25 17.88
C ILE A 219 -1.48 29.59 17.27
N ASP A 220 -2.24 30.08 16.29
CA ASP A 220 -1.91 31.28 15.53
C ASP A 220 -2.52 32.53 16.18
N LEU A 221 -1.67 33.44 16.66
CA LEU A 221 -2.06 34.72 17.26
C LEU A 221 -1.73 35.86 16.30
N VAL A 222 -2.77 36.46 15.70
CA VAL A 222 -2.65 37.53 14.71
C VAL A 222 -2.55 38.88 15.40
N VAL A 223 -1.51 39.63 15.06
CA VAL A 223 -1.30 41.02 15.47
C VAL A 223 -1.48 41.92 14.24
N THR A 224 -2.54 42.73 14.22
CA THR A 224 -2.85 43.62 13.11
C THR A 224 -2.05 44.92 13.22
N MET A 225 -1.16 45.17 12.27
CA MET A 225 -0.37 46.41 12.20
C MET A 225 -1.30 47.60 11.84
N PRO A 226 -1.23 48.74 12.54
CA PRO A 226 -2.14 49.86 12.32
C PRO A 226 -1.86 50.58 10.99
N LYS A 227 -2.93 50.97 10.26
CA LYS A 227 -2.84 51.58 8.92
C LYS A 227 -1.92 52.83 8.87
N ALA A 228 -1.79 53.57 9.96
CA ALA A 228 -0.99 54.78 10.07
C ALA A 228 0.52 54.59 9.78
N ILE A 229 1.08 53.38 9.94
CA ILE A 229 2.52 53.14 9.69
C ILE A 229 2.84 52.90 8.19
N PHE A 230 1.83 52.83 7.32
CA PHE A 230 1.97 52.52 5.91
C PHE A 230 1.67 53.72 5.00
N GLN A 231 2.49 53.89 3.97
CA GLN A 231 2.27 54.81 2.86
C GLN A 231 1.60 54.06 1.71
N GLU A 232 0.77 54.75 0.90
CA GLU A 232 0.01 54.15 -0.21
C GLU A 232 0.86 53.28 -1.16
N LYS A 233 2.14 53.65 -1.38
CA LYS A 233 3.08 52.95 -2.27
C LYS A 233 3.96 51.90 -1.57
N ASP A 234 3.73 51.57 -0.29
CA ASP A 234 4.51 50.55 0.43
C ASP A 234 4.28 49.11 -0.09
N TYR A 235 3.24 48.86 -0.90
CA TYR A 235 3.10 47.57 -1.59
C TYR A 235 4.20 47.31 -2.64
N LEU A 236 4.94 48.34 -3.08
CA LEU A 236 6.01 48.22 -4.07
C LEU A 236 7.37 47.90 -3.43
N ASN A 237 8.20 47.15 -4.16
CA ASN A 237 9.63 46.98 -3.93
C ASN A 237 9.99 46.62 -2.46
N TYR A 238 9.31 45.60 -1.91
CA TYR A 238 9.52 45.04 -0.58
C TYR A 238 9.29 45.97 0.62
N ARG A 239 8.89 47.25 0.41
CA ARG A 239 8.72 48.27 1.46
C ARG A 239 7.80 47.81 2.60
N TYR A 240 6.66 47.20 2.25
CA TYR A 240 5.74 46.57 3.19
C TYR A 240 6.43 45.48 4.03
N PHE A 241 7.14 44.55 3.38
CA PHE A 241 7.77 43.41 4.05
C PHE A 241 8.93 43.83 4.95
N TYR A 242 9.69 44.88 4.60
CA TYR A 242 10.69 45.46 5.51
C TYR A 242 10.05 46.06 6.78
N LYS A 243 8.96 46.82 6.62
CA LYS A 243 8.21 47.38 7.76
C LYS A 243 7.62 46.28 8.64
N ARG A 244 7.05 45.24 8.03
CA ARG A 244 6.54 44.03 8.69
C ARG A 244 7.64 43.31 9.49
N ALA A 245 8.81 43.10 8.90
CA ALA A 245 9.96 42.49 9.58
C ALA A 245 10.44 43.32 10.78
N TYR A 246 10.55 44.65 10.64
CA TYR A 246 10.88 45.55 11.74
C TYR A 246 9.84 45.52 12.87
N TYR A 247 8.55 45.53 12.52
CA TYR A 247 7.46 45.45 13.49
C TYR A 247 7.53 44.13 14.28
N LEU A 248 7.79 43.00 13.60
CA LEU A 248 7.98 41.69 14.24
C LEU A 248 9.17 41.71 15.22
N ALA A 249 10.29 42.31 14.82
CA ALA A 249 11.47 42.43 15.66
C ALA A 249 11.23 43.35 16.88
N CYS A 250 10.38 44.38 16.75
CA CYS A 250 9.93 45.20 17.88
C CYS A 250 9.09 44.38 18.88
N LEU A 251 8.17 43.53 18.40
CA LEU A 251 7.43 42.60 19.27
C LEU A 251 8.37 41.61 19.97
N ALA A 252 9.32 41.02 19.23
CA ALA A 252 10.31 40.09 19.79
C ALA A 252 11.19 40.74 20.87
N ALA A 253 11.66 41.97 20.63
CA ALA A 253 12.42 42.74 21.61
C ALA A 253 11.59 43.10 22.85
N GLY A 254 10.34 43.52 22.66
CA GLY A 254 9.42 43.86 23.75
C GLY A 254 9.09 42.67 24.65
N ILE A 255 8.69 41.53 24.06
CA ILE A 255 8.40 40.30 24.81
C ILE A 255 9.65 39.79 25.54
N LYS A 256 10.83 39.88 24.92
CA LYS A 256 12.11 39.52 25.56
C LYS A 256 12.52 40.44 26.73
N GLN A 257 12.02 41.68 26.76
CA GLN A 257 12.30 42.67 27.81
C GLN A 257 11.31 42.61 28.99
N ALA A 258 10.20 41.88 28.86
CA ALA A 258 9.16 41.75 29.89
C ALA A 258 9.62 40.89 31.08
N LYS A 259 10.40 41.48 32.00
CA LYS A 259 11.06 40.79 33.15
C LYS A 259 10.15 39.91 34.01
N GLN A 260 8.84 40.13 34.00
CA GLN A 260 7.85 39.37 34.77
C GLN A 260 7.48 38.02 34.13
N HIS A 261 7.68 37.84 32.82
CA HIS A 261 7.20 36.69 32.05
C HIS A 261 8.31 36.16 31.13
N LYS A 262 8.68 34.88 31.26
CA LYS A 262 9.77 34.27 30.49
C LYS A 262 9.21 33.37 29.40
N PHE A 263 9.56 33.65 28.16
CA PHE A 263 9.21 32.81 27.00
C PHE A 263 10.44 32.48 26.16
N LYS A 264 10.45 31.30 25.53
CA LYS A 264 11.50 30.91 24.58
C LYS A 264 11.12 31.38 23.17
N LEU A 265 11.86 32.35 22.65
CA LEU A 265 11.57 33.02 21.38
C LEU A 265 12.49 32.54 20.24
N SER A 266 11.90 32.23 19.09
CA SER A 266 12.59 31.93 17.83
C SER A 266 11.83 32.55 16.65
N PHE A 267 12.54 33.03 15.63
CA PHE A 267 11.89 33.37 14.35
C PHE A 267 11.67 32.10 13.51
N ASP A 268 10.67 32.14 12.64
CA ASP A 268 10.40 31.13 11.61
C ASP A 268 9.76 31.84 10.39
N CYS A 269 9.52 31.14 9.30
CA CYS A 269 8.80 31.67 8.12
C CYS A 269 7.36 31.14 8.09
N LEU A 270 6.36 32.00 7.95
CA LEU A 270 4.96 31.58 7.79
C LEU A 270 4.86 30.67 6.56
N ASN A 271 4.55 29.39 6.77
CA ASN A 271 4.49 28.40 5.71
C ASN A 271 5.81 28.26 4.91
N GLY A 272 6.97 28.62 5.47
CA GLY A 272 8.25 28.67 4.74
C GLY A 272 8.43 29.90 3.84
N ASN A 273 7.46 30.82 3.77
CA ASN A 273 7.58 32.03 2.97
C ASN A 273 8.52 33.05 3.61
N GLN A 274 9.69 33.29 3.01
CA GLN A 274 10.68 34.26 3.52
C GLN A 274 10.17 35.72 3.53
N LEU A 275 9.13 36.05 2.75
CA LEU A 275 8.50 37.38 2.81
C LEU A 275 7.66 37.58 4.09
N GLN A 276 7.29 36.49 4.76
CA GLN A 276 6.39 36.49 5.92
C GLN A 276 7.06 35.86 7.16
N PRO A 277 8.14 36.43 7.72
CA PRO A 277 8.71 35.97 8.98
C PRO A 277 7.67 36.06 10.12
N ILE A 278 7.77 35.15 11.08
CA ILE A 278 6.88 35.04 12.25
C ILE A 278 7.70 34.82 13.52
N LEU A 279 7.11 35.11 14.67
CA LEU A 279 7.73 34.90 15.98
C LEU A 279 7.07 33.70 16.66
N VAL A 280 7.80 32.60 16.75
CA VAL A 280 7.33 31.37 17.42
C VAL A 280 7.71 31.44 18.89
N VAL A 281 6.69 31.43 19.74
CA VAL A 281 6.78 31.44 21.20
C VAL A 281 6.60 30.02 21.72
N ARG A 282 7.63 29.53 22.41
CA ARG A 282 7.63 28.22 23.08
C ARG A 282 7.72 28.41 24.61
N PRO A 283 7.18 27.47 25.40
CA PRO A 283 7.30 27.52 26.85
C PRO A 283 8.76 27.32 27.30
N THR A 284 9.04 27.64 28.56
CA THR A 284 10.39 27.52 29.16
C THR A 284 10.69 26.12 29.69
N GLY A 285 9.69 25.38 30.18
CA GLY A 285 9.88 24.09 30.87
C GLY A 285 10.30 24.22 32.33
N ASN A 286 10.12 25.40 32.94
CA ASN A 286 10.54 25.72 34.31
C ASN A 286 9.42 25.60 35.35
N GLY A 287 8.15 25.46 34.94
CA GLY A 287 7.00 25.55 35.85
C GLY A 287 6.62 26.97 36.29
N ASP A 288 7.15 28.00 35.63
CA ASP A 288 6.75 29.41 35.82
C ASP A 288 5.23 29.60 35.53
N LYS A 289 4.62 30.70 36.00
CA LYS A 289 3.17 30.99 35.85
C LYS A 289 2.66 30.91 34.40
N ASP A 290 3.52 31.25 33.44
CA ASP A 290 3.22 31.28 32.00
C ASP A 290 3.82 30.08 31.25
N ASP A 291 4.22 29.02 31.96
CA ASP A 291 4.69 27.77 31.38
C ASP A 291 3.50 26.87 30.94
N PHE A 292 3.37 26.71 29.63
CA PHE A 292 2.36 25.87 29.00
C PHE A 292 2.92 24.55 28.41
N SER A 293 4.09 24.08 28.87
CA SER A 293 4.69 22.81 28.42
C SER A 293 3.73 21.63 28.51
N ASN A 294 2.90 21.59 29.57
CA ASN A 294 1.88 20.55 29.80
C ASN A 294 0.73 20.54 28.77
N SER A 295 0.58 21.58 27.95
CA SER A 295 -0.41 21.64 26.87
C SER A 295 0.10 21.04 25.55
N LYS A 296 1.41 20.82 25.42
CA LYS A 296 2.11 20.53 24.15
C LYS A 296 1.81 21.55 23.02
N CYS A 297 1.47 22.79 23.37
CA CYS A 297 1.24 23.85 22.37
C CYS A 297 2.50 24.67 22.08
N TYR A 298 2.48 25.41 20.98
CA TYR A 298 3.36 26.56 20.70
C TYR A 298 2.53 27.67 20.06
N ILE A 299 2.91 28.94 20.28
CA ILE A 299 2.12 30.09 19.82
C ILE A 299 2.89 30.80 18.69
N ASN A 300 2.27 30.91 17.52
CA ASN A 300 2.82 31.63 16.38
C ASN A 300 2.28 33.06 16.39
N ILE A 301 3.13 34.06 16.60
CA ILE A 301 2.73 35.47 16.42
C ILE A 301 2.85 35.81 14.94
N LEU A 302 1.68 35.97 14.30
CA LEU A 302 1.52 36.33 12.90
C LEU A 302 1.28 37.84 12.77
N LEU A 303 1.76 38.46 11.69
CA LEU A 303 1.46 39.85 11.37
C LEU A 303 0.46 39.95 10.21
N ALA A 304 -0.53 40.83 10.36
CA ALA A 304 -1.56 41.10 9.37
C ALA A 304 -1.75 42.61 9.17
N ILE A 305 -2.45 43.00 8.10
CA ILE A 305 -2.90 44.38 7.86
C ILE A 305 -4.42 44.45 7.71
N PRO A 306 -5.05 45.60 8.02
CA PRO A 306 -6.46 45.82 7.73
C PRO A 306 -6.77 45.70 6.23
N GLU A 307 -8.01 45.30 5.94
CA GLU A 307 -8.59 45.36 4.59
C GLU A 307 -8.54 46.83 4.08
N GLY A 308 -8.25 47.04 2.80
CA GLY A 308 -8.17 48.40 2.22
C GLY A 308 -6.98 49.27 2.66
N VAL A 309 -5.86 48.70 3.12
CA VAL A 309 -4.58 49.45 3.26
C VAL A 309 -3.94 49.77 1.90
N PHE A 310 -4.02 48.84 0.94
CA PHE A 310 -3.45 48.97 -0.40
C PHE A 310 -4.51 48.70 -1.49
N PRO A 311 -4.43 49.34 -2.68
CA PRO A 311 -5.44 49.16 -3.73
C PRO A 311 -5.41 47.75 -4.33
N GLU A 312 -6.52 47.03 -4.26
CA GLU A 312 -6.57 45.59 -4.56
C GLU A 312 -6.24 45.28 -6.04
N ALA A 313 -6.69 46.13 -6.96
CA ALA A 313 -6.38 46.04 -8.38
C ALA A 313 -4.87 46.13 -8.70
N LYS A 314 -4.04 46.69 -7.80
CA LYS A 314 -2.58 46.71 -7.94
C LYS A 314 -1.90 45.44 -7.42
N LEU A 315 -2.67 44.54 -6.78
CA LEU A 315 -2.20 43.28 -6.17
C LEU A 315 -2.78 42.03 -6.86
N LEU A 316 -3.53 42.20 -7.95
CA LEU A 316 -4.03 41.06 -8.74
C LEU A 316 -2.87 40.26 -9.37
N PRO A 317 -3.07 38.96 -9.72
CA PRO A 317 -1.97 38.09 -10.18
C PRO A 317 -1.19 38.54 -11.43
N LYS A 318 -1.75 39.43 -12.27
CA LYS A 318 -1.04 40.05 -13.41
C LYS A 318 -0.26 41.32 -13.08
N ALA A 319 -0.38 41.88 -11.89
CA ALA A 319 0.35 43.08 -11.52
C ALA A 319 1.82 42.75 -11.20
N ASN A 320 2.74 43.58 -11.70
CA ASN A 320 4.10 43.66 -11.17
C ASN A 320 4.10 44.60 -9.95
N CYS A 321 4.71 44.17 -8.84
CA CYS A 321 4.96 44.99 -7.65
C CYS A 321 6.46 45.18 -7.35
N ILE A 322 7.35 44.51 -8.08
CA ILE A 322 8.81 44.64 -7.98
C ILE A 322 9.32 45.31 -9.26
N ARG A 323 9.54 46.63 -9.20
CA ARG A 323 10.05 47.43 -10.30
C ARG A 323 11.58 47.29 -10.42
N PRO A 324 12.14 47.05 -11.62
CA PRO A 324 13.58 47.15 -11.87
C PRO A 324 14.15 48.52 -11.47
N LYS A 325 15.43 48.57 -11.09
CA LYS A 325 16.15 49.83 -10.87
C LYS A 325 16.76 50.32 -12.19
N GLY A 326 16.18 51.38 -12.76
CA GLY A 326 16.75 52.15 -13.86
C GLY A 326 16.27 51.75 -15.25
N ASP A 327 15.19 52.38 -15.72
CA ASP A 327 14.86 52.48 -17.15
C ASP A 327 13.99 53.73 -17.46
N ASP A 328 14.23 54.84 -16.75
CA ASP A 328 13.49 56.10 -16.95
C ASP A 328 13.93 56.86 -18.23
N GLN A 329 14.92 56.35 -18.97
CA GLN A 329 15.51 56.97 -20.17
C GLN A 329 15.95 55.96 -21.26
N SER A 330 15.12 54.95 -21.58
CA SER A 330 15.27 54.25 -22.86
C SER A 330 13.92 53.86 -23.51
N THR A 331 13.94 53.64 -24.81
CA THR A 331 12.74 53.52 -25.67
C THR A 331 12.21 52.07 -25.71
N GLU A 332 10.91 51.92 -26.01
CA GLU A 332 10.14 50.67 -26.11
C GLU A 332 9.66 50.06 -24.76
N GLN A 333 8.36 50.18 -24.51
CA GLN A 333 7.69 49.65 -23.30
C GLN A 333 7.61 48.12 -23.31
N LYS A 334 8.67 47.43 -22.86
CA LYS A 334 8.60 45.99 -22.54
C LYS A 334 7.59 45.77 -21.39
N PRO A 335 6.63 44.84 -21.53
CA PRO A 335 5.63 44.61 -20.49
C PRO A 335 6.30 44.01 -19.23
N LEU A 336 6.11 44.67 -18.08
CA LEU A 336 6.69 44.24 -16.81
C LEU A 336 6.18 42.85 -16.40
N ILE A 337 7.11 41.98 -16.00
CA ILE A 337 6.81 40.59 -15.58
C ILE A 337 5.94 40.61 -14.31
N PRO A 338 4.76 39.95 -14.28
CA PRO A 338 3.92 39.86 -13.10
C PRO A 338 4.61 39.21 -11.90
N THR A 339 4.23 39.59 -10.68
CA THR A 339 4.85 39.09 -9.43
C THR A 339 3.85 38.31 -8.54
N PRO A 340 3.21 37.24 -9.04
CA PRO A 340 2.03 36.63 -8.39
C PRO A 340 2.31 36.08 -6.99
N PHE A 341 3.51 35.53 -6.71
CA PHE A 341 3.86 35.02 -5.38
C PHE A 341 3.99 36.16 -4.34
N TYR A 342 4.74 37.22 -4.67
CA TYR A 342 4.85 38.43 -3.85
C TYR A 342 3.47 39.06 -3.59
N ASN A 343 2.65 39.19 -4.64
CA ASN A 343 1.32 39.77 -4.55
C ASN A 343 0.40 38.95 -3.63
N SER A 344 0.40 37.62 -3.79
CA SER A 344 -0.40 36.70 -2.99
C SER A 344 0.06 36.65 -1.53
N SER A 345 1.38 36.74 -1.30
CA SER A 345 1.96 36.86 0.05
C SER A 345 1.39 38.08 0.79
N LEU A 346 1.44 39.26 0.16
CA LEU A 346 0.90 40.50 0.72
C LEU A 346 -0.63 40.45 0.88
N ARG A 347 -1.36 39.89 -0.10
CA ARG A 347 -2.82 39.70 0.02
C ARG A 347 -3.19 38.73 1.14
N SER A 348 -2.37 37.72 1.44
CA SER A 348 -2.67 36.78 2.54
C SER A 348 -2.64 37.48 3.91
N ASP A 349 -1.64 38.33 4.18
CA ASP A 349 -1.60 39.17 5.39
C ASP A 349 -2.79 40.14 5.49
N ALA A 350 -3.36 40.56 4.34
CA ALA A 350 -4.49 41.50 4.26
C ALA A 350 -5.87 40.83 4.34
N THR A 351 -5.96 39.50 4.29
CA THR A 351 -7.23 38.76 4.17
C THR A 351 -7.46 37.74 5.28
N VAL A 352 -6.56 37.62 6.26
CA VAL A 352 -6.68 36.69 7.41
C VAL A 352 -8.06 36.81 8.09
N THR A 353 -8.52 38.03 8.36
CA THR A 353 -9.81 38.29 9.01
C THR A 353 -11.01 37.95 8.10
N SER A 354 -10.93 38.21 6.80
CA SER A 354 -12.01 37.94 5.86
C SER A 354 -12.12 36.46 5.47
N TYR A 355 -11.05 35.68 5.60
CA TYR A 355 -11.09 34.21 5.59
C TYR A 355 -11.60 33.62 6.91
N LEU A 356 -11.20 34.16 8.07
CA LEU A 356 -11.72 33.69 9.35
C LEU A 356 -13.26 33.87 9.43
N LYS A 357 -13.78 35.01 8.96
CA LYS A 357 -15.22 35.25 8.77
C LYS A 357 -15.87 34.22 7.83
N LEU A 358 -15.23 33.85 6.72
CA LEU A 358 -15.74 32.82 5.81
C LEU A 358 -15.86 31.47 6.50
N LEU A 359 -14.77 31.00 7.11
CA LEU A 359 -14.71 29.66 7.70
C LEU A 359 -15.67 29.50 8.88
N HIS A 360 -15.85 30.54 9.71
CA HIS A 360 -16.90 30.53 10.75
C HIS A 360 -18.31 30.59 10.16
N SER A 361 -18.55 31.34 9.08
CA SER A 361 -19.85 31.37 8.40
C SER A 361 -20.19 30.01 7.76
N THR A 362 -19.25 29.36 7.09
CA THR A 362 -19.45 28.01 6.54
C THR A 362 -19.70 26.99 7.65
N ALA A 363 -18.93 27.04 8.75
CA ALA A 363 -19.13 26.15 9.90
C ALA A 363 -20.51 26.35 10.58
N ALA A 364 -21.04 27.58 10.62
CA ALA A 364 -22.36 27.87 11.16
C ALA A 364 -23.52 27.51 10.21
N ASN A 365 -23.23 27.24 8.93
CA ASN A 365 -24.23 26.89 7.90
C ASN A 365 -24.17 25.39 7.48
N CYS A 366 -23.26 24.61 8.06
CA CYS A 366 -23.06 23.19 7.77
C CYS A 366 -22.29 22.51 8.91
N ASP A 367 -22.99 21.78 9.78
CA ASP A 367 -22.42 21.15 10.98
C ASP A 367 -21.27 20.19 10.65
N ALA A 368 -21.39 19.47 9.52
CA ALA A 368 -20.39 18.53 9.03
C ALA A 368 -19.06 19.18 8.58
N PHE A 369 -19.01 20.50 8.38
CA PHE A 369 -17.84 21.19 7.83
C PHE A 369 -16.60 21.11 8.73
N GLN A 370 -16.78 21.23 10.05
CA GLN A 370 -15.65 21.15 11.00
C GLN A 370 -14.98 19.76 10.95
N ASP A 371 -15.79 18.71 10.85
CA ASP A 371 -15.30 17.33 10.85
C ASP A 371 -14.75 16.92 9.48
N ALA A 372 -15.32 17.42 8.38
CA ALA A 372 -14.70 17.33 7.05
C ALA A 372 -13.31 18.02 6.99
N CYS A 373 -13.12 19.11 7.75
CA CYS A 373 -11.80 19.75 7.89
C CYS A 373 -10.82 18.89 8.70
N VAL A 374 -11.30 18.18 9.74
CA VAL A 374 -10.47 17.26 10.53
C VAL A 374 -10.08 16.02 9.71
N LEU A 375 -11.01 15.42 8.96
CA LEU A 375 -10.70 14.31 8.04
C LEU A 375 -9.67 14.71 6.97
N GLY A 376 -9.83 15.89 6.35
CA GLY A 376 -8.84 16.45 5.42
C GLY A 376 -7.46 16.67 6.04
N ARG A 377 -7.41 17.23 7.25
CA ARG A 377 -6.17 17.42 8.04
C ARG A 377 -5.45 16.11 8.33
N ILE A 378 -6.18 15.04 8.64
CA ILE A 378 -5.62 13.69 8.87
C ILE A 378 -5.10 13.12 7.55
N TRP A 379 -5.92 13.14 6.49
CA TRP A 379 -5.57 12.63 5.16
C TRP A 379 -4.29 13.29 4.61
N LEU A 380 -4.16 14.61 4.74
CA LEU A 380 -2.97 15.38 4.35
C LEU A 380 -1.75 15.01 5.22
N LYS A 381 -1.90 14.89 6.54
CA LYS A 381 -0.79 14.51 7.43
C LYS A 381 -0.25 13.11 7.10
N GLN A 382 -1.10 12.13 6.83
CA GLN A 382 -0.67 10.78 6.46
C GLN A 382 0.09 10.71 5.13
N ARG A 383 -0.21 11.65 4.21
CA ARG A 383 0.40 11.77 2.87
C ARG A 383 1.57 12.77 2.82
N GLY A 384 2.05 13.22 3.99
CA GLY A 384 3.21 14.10 4.12
C GLY A 384 2.95 15.57 3.78
N PHE A 385 1.78 15.92 3.24
CA PHE A 385 1.41 17.28 2.86
C PHE A 385 1.30 18.24 4.05
N GLY A 386 1.39 19.54 3.75
CA GLY A 386 1.14 20.61 4.71
C GLY A 386 1.19 21.98 4.05
N SER A 387 0.67 23.00 4.74
CA SER A 387 0.59 24.36 4.22
C SER A 387 1.96 25.01 3.93
N THR A 388 3.07 24.43 4.38
CA THR A 388 4.44 24.88 4.09
C THR A 388 4.87 24.57 2.66
N ILE A 389 5.54 25.52 1.99
CA ILE A 389 5.99 25.38 0.58
C ILE A 389 6.80 24.09 0.36
N ARG A 390 7.79 23.83 1.21
CA ARG A 390 8.63 22.61 1.14
C ARG A 390 7.89 21.29 1.49
N ARG A 391 6.62 21.34 1.93
CA ARG A 391 5.69 20.18 2.03
C ARG A 391 4.50 20.28 1.07
N GLY A 392 4.68 20.99 -0.04
CA GLY A 392 3.71 21.09 -1.13
C GLY A 392 2.72 22.24 -1.03
N GLY A 393 2.81 23.09 -0.01
CA GLY A 393 2.06 24.36 0.07
C GLY A 393 0.55 24.23 0.32
N PHE A 394 0.04 23.03 0.54
CA PHE A 394 -1.38 22.70 0.70
C PHE A 394 -1.61 21.90 1.98
N GLY A 395 -2.38 22.48 2.90
CA GLY A 395 -2.66 21.93 4.23
C GLY A 395 -4.02 22.37 4.75
N ASN A 396 -4.14 22.50 6.08
CA ASN A 396 -5.41 22.67 6.78
C ASN A 396 -6.18 23.93 6.34
N PHE A 397 -5.49 25.04 6.11
CA PHE A 397 -6.11 26.29 5.66
C PHE A 397 -6.60 26.16 4.21
N GLU A 398 -5.75 25.64 3.32
CA GLU A 398 -6.06 25.52 1.90
C GLU A 398 -7.21 24.53 1.66
N TRP A 399 -7.25 23.44 2.42
CA TRP A 399 -8.36 22.47 2.42
C TRP A 399 -9.68 23.10 2.89
N ALA A 400 -9.67 23.79 4.04
CA ALA A 400 -10.88 24.41 4.58
C ALA A 400 -11.39 25.55 3.68
N ALA A 401 -10.49 26.36 3.13
CA ALA A 401 -10.83 27.42 2.18
C ALA A 401 -11.36 26.86 0.85
N LEU A 402 -10.76 25.79 0.32
CA LEU A 402 -11.23 25.08 -0.87
C LEU A 402 -12.68 24.60 -0.69
N MET A 403 -12.97 23.87 0.39
CA MET A 403 -14.33 23.40 0.66
C MET A 403 -15.31 24.56 0.85
N ALA A 404 -14.96 25.56 1.67
CA ALA A 404 -15.84 26.70 1.95
C ALA A 404 -16.18 27.51 0.67
N LEU A 405 -15.23 27.66 -0.25
CA LEU A 405 -15.45 28.35 -1.53
C LEU A 405 -16.21 27.49 -2.56
N LEU A 406 -16.10 26.15 -2.49
CA LEU A 406 -16.90 25.22 -3.33
C LEU A 406 -18.34 25.02 -2.82
N MET A 407 -18.63 25.40 -1.58
CA MET A 407 -19.99 25.48 -1.03
C MET A 407 -20.71 26.80 -1.37
N GLN A 408 -19.99 27.80 -1.89
CA GLN A 408 -20.59 29.08 -2.28
C GLN A 408 -21.20 29.04 -3.70
N PRO A 409 -22.32 29.75 -3.94
CA PRO A 409 -22.86 29.92 -5.29
C PRO A 409 -21.89 30.71 -6.15
N ASN A 410 -21.53 30.16 -7.31
CA ASN A 410 -20.59 30.76 -8.24
C ASN A 410 -21.32 31.18 -9.54
N PRO A 411 -21.47 32.50 -9.83
CA PRO A 411 -22.31 32.97 -10.93
C PRO A 411 -21.88 32.40 -12.29
N GLY A 412 -22.79 31.65 -12.92
CA GLY A 412 -22.58 31.04 -14.23
C GLY A 412 -22.13 29.57 -14.23
N MET A 413 -21.92 28.93 -13.06
CA MET A 413 -21.61 27.50 -12.96
C MET A 413 -22.70 26.64 -12.29
N GLY A 414 -23.93 27.15 -12.21
CA GLY A 414 -25.09 26.40 -11.70
C GLY A 414 -25.10 26.27 -10.17
N ALA A 415 -25.45 25.09 -9.67
CA ALA A 415 -25.44 24.80 -8.24
C ALA A 415 -24.00 24.70 -7.69
N PRO A 416 -23.75 24.98 -6.40
CA PRO A 416 -22.44 24.80 -5.79
C PRO A 416 -21.92 23.34 -5.92
N PRO A 417 -20.64 23.12 -6.22
CA PRO A 417 -20.05 21.77 -6.27
C PRO A 417 -20.14 20.95 -4.98
N LEU A 418 -20.30 21.61 -3.81
CA LEU A 418 -20.53 20.98 -2.51
C LEU A 418 -21.83 21.49 -1.88
N SER A 419 -22.60 20.59 -1.25
CA SER A 419 -23.86 20.92 -0.59
C SER A 419 -23.70 21.01 0.93
N ASN A 420 -24.39 21.95 1.57
CA ASN A 420 -24.44 22.06 3.04
C ASN A 420 -25.10 20.84 3.71
N GLY A 421 -25.92 20.08 2.98
CA GLY A 421 -26.57 18.86 3.47
C GLY A 421 -25.73 17.58 3.37
N TYR A 422 -24.45 17.68 2.99
CA TYR A 422 -23.54 16.53 2.94
C TYR A 422 -22.96 16.21 4.32
N SER A 423 -22.84 14.91 4.62
CA SER A 423 -22.05 14.41 5.76
C SER A 423 -20.55 14.75 5.63
N SER A 424 -19.80 14.63 6.73
CA SER A 424 -18.36 14.90 6.77
C SER A 424 -17.58 14.04 5.76
N TYR A 425 -17.96 12.78 5.62
CA TYR A 425 -17.46 11.86 4.59
C TYR A 425 -17.80 12.31 3.16
N GLN A 426 -19.05 12.71 2.89
CA GLN A 426 -19.47 13.14 1.55
C GLN A 426 -18.78 14.46 1.14
N LEU A 427 -18.64 15.42 2.05
CA LEU A 427 -17.85 16.64 1.82
C LEU A 427 -16.39 16.30 1.47
N PHE A 428 -15.77 15.39 2.24
CA PHE A 428 -14.41 14.93 2.01
C PHE A 428 -14.25 14.21 0.65
N LYS A 429 -15.11 13.22 0.34
CA LYS A 429 -15.11 12.47 -0.93
C LYS A 429 -15.33 13.40 -2.12
N ALA A 430 -16.27 14.34 -2.04
CA ALA A 430 -16.56 15.29 -3.10
C ALA A 430 -15.43 16.34 -3.30
N ALA A 431 -14.77 16.79 -2.23
CA ALA A 431 -13.60 17.67 -2.33
C ALA A 431 -12.42 16.98 -3.03
N LEU A 432 -12.19 15.69 -2.77
CA LEU A 432 -11.21 14.89 -3.52
C LEU A 432 -11.62 14.70 -4.99
N GLN A 433 -12.90 14.38 -5.27
CA GLN A 433 -13.41 14.27 -6.64
C GLN A 433 -13.24 15.58 -7.44
N PHE A 434 -13.36 16.75 -6.79
CA PHE A 434 -13.04 18.04 -7.41
C PHE A 434 -11.57 18.12 -7.84
N LEU A 435 -10.63 17.81 -6.94
CA LEU A 435 -9.19 17.80 -7.25
C LEU A 435 -8.81 16.81 -8.36
N VAL A 436 -9.51 15.67 -8.44
CA VAL A 436 -9.32 14.67 -9.52
C VAL A 436 -9.87 15.17 -10.86
N ARG A 437 -11.06 15.78 -10.88
CA ARG A 437 -11.73 16.24 -12.12
C ARG A 437 -11.15 17.53 -12.69
N HIS A 438 -10.47 18.35 -11.88
CA HIS A 438 -9.95 19.66 -12.29
C HIS A 438 -8.42 19.73 -12.21
N ASP A 439 -7.76 19.77 -13.36
CA ASP A 439 -6.34 20.13 -13.44
C ASP A 439 -6.17 21.65 -13.34
N LEU A 440 -5.94 22.13 -12.11
CA LEU A 440 -5.76 23.54 -11.77
C LEU A 440 -4.39 24.09 -12.21
N SER A 441 -3.47 23.26 -12.69
CA SER A 441 -2.23 23.68 -13.35
C SER A 441 -2.42 23.98 -14.83
N LYS A 442 -3.34 23.28 -15.52
CA LYS A 442 -3.69 23.54 -16.93
C LYS A 442 -4.84 24.54 -17.09
N LYS A 443 -5.86 24.49 -16.23
CA LYS A 443 -7.05 25.35 -16.29
C LYS A 443 -7.39 25.89 -14.91
N ALA A 444 -7.11 27.17 -14.71
CA ALA A 444 -7.48 27.89 -13.49
C ALA A 444 -8.99 27.80 -13.19
N PHE A 445 -9.32 27.67 -11.91
CA PHE A 445 -10.70 27.76 -11.41
C PHE A 445 -10.86 29.03 -10.57
N SER A 446 -11.94 29.77 -10.81
CA SER A 446 -12.19 31.06 -10.16
C SER A 446 -13.57 31.08 -9.50
N VAL A 447 -13.61 31.51 -8.25
CA VAL A 447 -14.84 31.64 -7.44
C VAL A 447 -15.22 33.11 -7.36
N GLN A 448 -16.40 33.44 -7.89
CA GLN A 448 -17.00 34.78 -7.87
C GLN A 448 -16.15 35.90 -8.52
N ALA A 449 -15.11 35.55 -9.29
CA ALA A 449 -14.26 36.50 -10.01
C ALA A 449 -14.75 36.69 -11.46
N ARG A 450 -15.35 37.85 -11.76
CA ARG A 450 -15.58 38.30 -13.14
C ARG A 450 -14.37 39.12 -13.62
N ASP A 451 -14.00 38.98 -14.88
CA ASP A 451 -13.01 39.79 -15.60
C ASP A 451 -11.57 39.83 -15.04
N VAL A 452 -11.25 39.07 -13.99
CA VAL A 452 -9.88 38.94 -13.46
C VAL A 452 -9.01 38.13 -14.42
N ALA A 453 -8.23 38.84 -15.25
CA ALA A 453 -7.32 38.22 -16.21
C ALA A 453 -6.10 37.60 -15.51
N LEU A 454 -6.04 36.27 -15.42
CA LEU A 454 -4.95 35.51 -14.81
C LEU A 454 -3.71 35.36 -15.74
N PRO A 455 -2.49 35.16 -15.20
CA PRO A 455 -1.32 34.83 -16.00
C PRO A 455 -1.49 33.52 -16.78
N LYS A 456 -1.08 33.50 -18.06
CA LYS A 456 -0.97 32.25 -18.84
C LYS A 456 0.30 31.46 -18.50
N THR A 457 1.30 32.15 -17.98
CA THR A 457 2.56 31.61 -17.47
C THR A 457 2.57 31.76 -15.95
N GLY A 458 2.51 30.64 -15.24
CA GLY A 458 2.58 30.56 -13.78
C GLY A 458 3.01 29.16 -13.36
N MET A 459 3.97 29.06 -12.44
CA MET A 459 4.53 27.78 -11.99
C MET A 459 3.62 27.07 -10.96
N SER A 460 2.72 27.82 -10.33
CA SER A 460 1.73 27.34 -9.37
C SER A 460 0.34 27.10 -10.01
N PRO A 461 -0.40 26.06 -9.58
CA PRO A 461 -1.81 25.91 -9.91
C PRO A 461 -2.65 27.09 -9.40
N VAL A 462 -3.85 27.28 -9.97
CA VAL A 462 -4.69 28.44 -9.66
C VAL A 462 -6.12 28.04 -9.24
N PHE A 463 -6.41 28.28 -7.96
CA PHE A 463 -7.77 28.32 -7.40
C PHE A 463 -7.99 29.71 -6.80
N PHE A 464 -8.72 30.57 -7.49
CA PHE A 464 -8.76 32.01 -7.23
C PHE A 464 -10.06 32.45 -6.54
N ASP A 465 -9.94 33.01 -5.34
CA ASP A 465 -11.00 33.72 -4.62
C ASP A 465 -11.11 35.15 -5.19
N GLY A 466 -12.21 35.43 -5.89
CA GLY A 466 -12.53 36.76 -6.43
C GLY A 466 -12.72 37.83 -5.35
N PRO A 467 -13.68 37.65 -4.42
CA PRO A 467 -13.94 38.58 -3.31
C PRO A 467 -12.72 38.96 -2.46
N ARG A 468 -11.69 38.09 -2.36
CA ARG A 468 -10.45 38.37 -1.62
C ARG A 468 -9.23 38.60 -2.52
N GLY A 469 -9.37 38.45 -3.84
CA GLY A 469 -8.31 38.69 -4.81
C GLY A 469 -7.06 37.83 -4.62
N LEU A 470 -7.22 36.56 -4.18
CA LEU A 470 -6.11 35.68 -3.79
C LEU A 470 -6.19 34.32 -4.51
N ASN A 471 -5.06 33.82 -5.02
CA ASN A 471 -4.92 32.40 -5.37
C ASN A 471 -4.63 31.61 -4.09
N ILE A 472 -5.52 30.71 -3.68
CA ILE A 472 -5.34 29.86 -2.49
C ILE A 472 -4.07 28.98 -2.65
N LEU A 473 -3.80 28.52 -3.86
CA LEU A 473 -2.73 27.56 -4.15
C LEU A 473 -1.39 28.21 -4.52
N PHE A 474 -1.18 29.50 -4.20
CA PHE A 474 0.02 30.25 -4.62
C PHE A 474 1.35 29.68 -4.10
N LYS A 475 1.31 28.83 -3.06
CA LYS A 475 2.45 28.12 -2.45
C LYS A 475 2.71 26.74 -3.05
N MET A 476 1.80 26.21 -3.88
CA MET A 476 1.95 24.90 -4.49
C MET A 476 2.89 24.99 -5.70
N THR A 477 3.83 24.06 -5.76
CA THR A 477 4.69 23.83 -6.94
C THR A 477 4.00 22.87 -7.92
N SER A 478 4.41 22.86 -9.19
CA SER A 478 3.81 21.99 -10.21
C SER A 478 3.92 20.50 -9.86
N TRP A 479 5.02 20.07 -9.23
CA TRP A 479 5.22 18.69 -8.78
C TRP A 479 4.37 18.32 -7.56
N SER A 480 4.23 19.24 -6.60
CA SER A 480 3.37 18.99 -5.43
C SER A 480 1.88 18.95 -5.79
N TYR A 481 1.44 19.72 -6.80
CA TYR A 481 0.08 19.60 -7.31
C TYR A 481 -0.17 18.28 -8.03
N ALA A 482 0.77 17.83 -8.89
CA ALA A 482 0.68 16.53 -9.54
C ALA A 482 0.63 15.38 -8.53
N GLN A 483 1.43 15.46 -7.45
CA GLN A 483 1.37 14.51 -6.34
C GLN A 483 0.02 14.57 -5.59
N LEU A 484 -0.49 15.77 -5.29
CA LEU A 484 -1.79 15.93 -4.61
C LEU A 484 -2.94 15.32 -5.43
N GLN A 485 -2.94 15.55 -6.74
CA GLN A 485 -3.93 14.98 -7.65
C GLN A 485 -3.79 13.45 -7.79
N SER A 486 -2.57 12.91 -7.78
CA SER A 486 -2.31 11.47 -7.74
C SER A 486 -2.85 10.82 -6.45
N GLU A 487 -2.56 11.41 -5.29
CA GLU A 487 -3.09 10.94 -3.99
C GLU A 487 -4.61 11.07 -3.90
N ALA A 488 -5.18 12.17 -4.41
CA ALA A 488 -6.62 12.37 -4.47
C ALA A 488 -7.28 11.31 -5.37
N LYS A 489 -6.69 10.98 -6.52
CA LYS A 489 -7.20 9.91 -7.39
C LYS A 489 -7.17 8.56 -6.69
N ILE A 490 -6.02 8.14 -6.17
CA ILE A 490 -5.88 6.87 -5.43
C ILE A 490 -6.90 6.79 -4.29
N THR A 491 -7.19 7.91 -3.62
CA THR A 491 -8.18 7.96 -2.53
C THR A 491 -9.63 7.92 -3.05
N VAL A 492 -9.96 8.55 -4.18
CA VAL A 492 -11.30 8.45 -4.77
C VAL A 492 -11.57 7.04 -5.30
N ASP A 493 -10.59 6.43 -5.98
CA ASP A 493 -10.67 5.06 -6.49
C ASP A 493 -10.88 4.08 -5.31
N MET A 494 -10.07 4.22 -4.25
CA MET A 494 -10.15 3.45 -3.01
C MET A 494 -11.47 3.63 -2.23
N LEU A 495 -12.08 4.83 -2.26
CA LEU A 495 -13.41 5.08 -1.68
C LEU A 495 -14.56 4.73 -2.65
N GLY A 496 -14.24 4.22 -3.84
CA GLY A 496 -15.16 3.61 -4.80
C GLY A 496 -15.23 2.07 -4.69
N ASP A 497 -14.23 1.44 -4.06
CA ASP A 497 -14.26 0.02 -3.67
C ASP A 497 -15.55 -0.28 -2.90
N ALA A 498 -16.32 -1.28 -3.34
CA ALA A 498 -17.57 -1.71 -2.70
C ALA A 498 -17.40 -2.96 -1.83
N LEU A 499 -16.28 -3.69 -1.98
CA LEU A 499 -16.07 -5.02 -1.44
C LEU A 499 -15.24 -5.01 -0.15
N PHE A 500 -14.15 -4.24 -0.12
CA PHE A 500 -13.24 -4.19 1.03
C PHE A 500 -13.34 -2.85 1.75
N ASP A 501 -13.26 -2.84 3.08
CA ASP A 501 -13.10 -1.59 3.81
C ASP A 501 -11.70 -1.00 3.56
N GLN A 502 -11.65 0.33 3.48
CA GLN A 502 -10.47 1.14 3.18
C GLN A 502 -10.34 2.34 4.14
N PHE A 503 -11.07 2.35 5.27
CA PHE A 503 -10.95 3.38 6.30
C PHE A 503 -9.50 3.55 6.79
N ASP A 504 -8.86 2.45 7.18
CA ASP A 504 -7.46 2.39 7.61
C ASP A 504 -6.51 2.94 6.52
N SER A 505 -6.69 2.49 5.28
CA SER A 505 -5.96 2.96 4.09
C SER A 505 -6.15 4.46 3.83
N THR A 506 -7.29 5.03 4.24
CA THR A 506 -7.60 6.46 4.05
C THR A 506 -6.95 7.32 5.13
N PHE A 507 -7.16 6.97 6.41
CA PHE A 507 -6.90 7.87 7.55
C PHE A 507 -5.87 7.37 8.57
N VAL A 508 -5.62 6.07 8.69
CA VAL A 508 -4.76 5.48 9.74
C VAL A 508 -3.34 5.19 9.23
N LEU A 509 -3.21 4.68 8.01
CA LEU A 509 -1.93 4.32 7.42
C LEU A 509 -1.17 5.54 6.89
N ARG A 510 0.04 5.75 7.42
CA ARG A 510 1.02 6.73 6.94
C ARG A 510 1.63 6.27 5.60
N THR A 511 1.47 7.06 4.54
CA THR A 511 1.79 6.67 3.15
C THR A 511 3.01 7.39 2.55
N ASP A 512 3.52 8.45 3.19
CA ASP A 512 4.66 9.26 2.73
C ASP A 512 6.05 8.59 2.84
N LEU A 513 6.12 7.38 3.42
CA LEU A 513 7.35 6.59 3.56
C LEU A 513 7.91 6.22 2.17
N LYS A 514 9.13 6.66 1.87
CA LYS A 514 9.68 6.73 0.50
C LYS A 514 9.78 5.34 -0.15
N LYS A 515 10.36 4.37 0.55
CA LYS A 515 10.61 2.98 0.08
C LYS A 515 9.33 2.16 -0.12
N TYR A 516 8.19 2.64 0.39
CA TYR A 516 6.88 2.05 0.15
C TYR A 516 6.12 2.79 -0.96
N ARG A 517 6.26 4.12 -1.05
CA ARG A 517 5.50 4.97 -1.98
C ARG A 517 6.05 5.03 -3.41
N TYR A 518 7.36 4.83 -3.58
CA TYR A 518 8.07 5.04 -4.84
C TYR A 518 9.00 3.87 -5.17
N ASP A 519 9.22 3.63 -6.46
CA ASP A 519 10.00 2.48 -6.97
C ASP A 519 11.50 2.80 -7.10
N GLY A 520 11.85 4.09 -7.15
CA GLY A 520 13.22 4.57 -7.07
C GLY A 520 13.37 5.99 -6.53
N THR A 521 14.59 6.33 -6.09
CA THR A 521 14.95 7.61 -5.47
C THR A 521 16.35 8.06 -5.89
N LEU A 522 16.55 9.36 -6.14
CA LEU A 522 17.86 10.00 -6.28
C LEU A 522 18.08 11.00 -5.14
N GLU A 523 19.20 10.88 -4.42
CA GLU A 523 19.60 11.87 -3.40
C GLU A 523 20.78 12.71 -3.88
N ILE A 524 20.55 14.03 -4.04
CA ILE A 524 21.57 15.00 -4.46
C ILE A 524 21.95 15.88 -3.25
N PRO A 525 23.22 15.93 -2.81
CA PRO A 525 23.69 16.91 -1.82
C PRO A 525 23.52 18.36 -2.32
N LEU A 526 23.20 19.31 -1.43
CA LEU A 526 23.03 20.72 -1.83
C LEU A 526 24.30 21.33 -2.42
N GLU A 527 25.47 20.97 -1.88
CA GLU A 527 26.79 21.41 -2.36
C GLU A 527 27.04 21.01 -3.84
N THR A 528 26.58 19.82 -4.25
CA THR A 528 26.69 19.30 -5.62
C THR A 528 25.95 20.15 -6.64
N LEU A 529 24.95 20.94 -6.21
CA LEU A 529 24.20 21.88 -7.04
C LEU A 529 24.75 23.32 -6.97
N GLY A 530 25.78 23.58 -6.15
CA GLY A 530 26.33 24.92 -5.92
C GLY A 530 25.45 25.84 -5.07
N LEU A 531 24.48 25.26 -4.34
CA LEU A 531 23.47 25.98 -3.57
C LEU A 531 24.01 26.36 -2.17
N ASP A 532 24.71 27.50 -2.08
CA ASP A 532 25.21 28.05 -0.81
C ASP A 532 24.15 28.88 -0.07
N SER A 533 23.79 28.43 1.13
CA SER A 533 22.84 29.10 2.06
C SER A 533 23.23 30.53 2.48
N ALA A 534 24.47 30.97 2.26
CA ALA A 534 24.89 32.34 2.52
C ALA A 534 24.41 33.33 1.44
N GLN A 535 24.14 32.86 0.21
CA GLN A 535 23.69 33.69 -0.91
C GLN A 535 22.35 34.39 -0.60
N GLU A 536 22.11 35.56 -1.20
CA GLU A 536 20.88 36.33 -0.95
C GLU A 536 19.67 35.78 -1.71
N ASN A 537 19.87 35.27 -2.93
CA ASN A 537 18.83 34.66 -3.76
C ASN A 537 18.72 33.13 -3.54
N TYR A 538 19.13 32.61 -2.38
CA TYR A 538 19.24 31.16 -2.13
C TYR A 538 17.95 30.37 -2.43
N GLU A 539 16.79 30.77 -1.89
CA GLU A 539 15.53 30.05 -2.14
C GLU A 539 15.05 30.19 -3.58
N GLU A 540 15.29 31.35 -4.22
CA GLU A 540 14.95 31.57 -5.63
C GLU A 540 15.77 30.62 -6.50
N LEU A 541 17.07 30.48 -6.22
CA LEU A 541 17.97 29.55 -6.91
C LEU A 541 17.61 28.08 -6.62
N VAL A 542 17.15 27.74 -5.40
CA VAL A 542 16.62 26.41 -5.04
C VAL A 542 15.34 26.11 -5.84
N GLU A 543 14.39 27.06 -5.92
CA GLU A 543 13.14 26.89 -6.68
C GLU A 543 13.41 26.76 -8.19
N GLU A 544 14.22 27.66 -8.75
CA GLU A 544 14.64 27.60 -10.16
C GLU A 544 15.34 26.27 -10.47
N THR A 545 16.26 25.82 -9.61
CA THR A 545 16.97 24.55 -9.79
C THR A 545 16.01 23.36 -9.72
N CYS A 546 15.08 23.35 -8.77
CA CYS A 546 14.07 22.29 -8.66
C CYS A 546 13.08 22.28 -9.83
N HIS A 547 12.66 23.46 -10.31
CA HIS A 547 11.80 23.58 -11.49
C HIS A 547 12.54 23.13 -12.76
N LYS A 548 13.82 23.49 -12.91
CA LYS A 548 14.70 23.03 -13.99
C LYS A 548 14.88 21.51 -13.95
N ILE A 549 15.13 20.92 -12.77
CA ILE A 549 15.19 19.46 -12.56
C ILE A 549 13.85 18.82 -12.98
N TYR A 550 12.72 19.28 -12.44
CA TYR A 550 11.40 18.69 -12.68
C TYR A 550 11.00 18.73 -14.16
N THR A 551 11.11 19.89 -14.81
CA THR A 551 10.76 20.05 -16.23
C THR A 551 11.68 19.25 -17.15
N THR A 552 12.98 19.21 -16.84
CA THR A 552 13.97 18.43 -17.59
C THR A 552 13.72 16.92 -17.47
N LEU A 553 13.45 16.41 -16.27
CA LEU A 553 13.15 14.99 -16.05
C LEU A 553 11.79 14.59 -16.62
N THR A 554 10.76 15.43 -16.51
CA THR A 554 9.45 15.20 -17.15
C THR A 554 9.59 15.06 -18.66
N ARG A 555 10.43 15.90 -19.30
CA ARG A 555 10.74 15.80 -20.74
C ARG A 555 11.56 14.56 -21.11
N ALA A 556 12.44 14.09 -20.22
CA ALA A 556 13.36 12.98 -20.50
C ALA A 556 12.77 11.59 -20.21
N LEU A 557 11.88 11.48 -19.23
CA LEU A 557 11.33 10.20 -18.77
C LEU A 557 9.96 9.87 -19.37
N THR A 558 9.21 10.90 -19.80
CA THR A 558 7.90 10.75 -20.46
C THR A 558 6.99 9.75 -19.74
N ASP A 559 6.65 8.66 -20.42
CA ASP A 559 5.80 7.54 -20.06
C ASP A 559 6.52 6.43 -19.28
N ARG A 560 7.84 6.52 -19.04
CA ARG A 560 8.58 5.61 -18.13
C ARG A 560 8.21 5.81 -16.66
N VAL A 561 7.60 6.96 -16.32
CA VAL A 561 7.22 7.35 -14.96
C VAL A 561 5.78 7.83 -14.91
N THR A 562 5.08 7.45 -13.83
CA THR A 562 3.70 7.87 -13.55
C THR A 562 3.66 9.11 -12.65
N ALA A 563 4.70 9.34 -11.83
CA ALA A 563 4.90 10.56 -11.07
C ALA A 563 6.38 10.81 -10.73
N ILE A 564 6.75 12.10 -10.67
CA ILE A 564 8.04 12.57 -10.14
C ILE A 564 7.76 13.48 -8.94
N GLY A 565 8.26 13.12 -7.76
CA GLY A 565 8.22 13.95 -6.56
C GLY A 565 9.57 14.60 -6.27
N ILE A 566 9.57 15.80 -5.69
CA ILE A 566 10.78 16.46 -5.16
C ILE A 566 10.55 16.79 -3.70
N VAL A 567 11.37 16.23 -2.82
CA VAL A 567 11.37 16.49 -1.37
C VAL A 567 12.59 17.33 -1.03
N LEU A 568 12.33 18.50 -0.43
CA LEU A 568 13.34 19.44 0.04
C LEU A 568 13.60 19.25 1.55
N PRO A 569 14.81 19.59 2.06
CA PRO A 569 15.07 19.67 3.48
C PRO A 569 14.08 20.61 4.20
N SER A 570 13.64 20.27 5.41
CA SER A 570 12.72 21.13 6.16
C SER A 570 13.45 22.36 6.72
N HIS A 571 12.86 23.54 6.57
CA HIS A 571 13.33 24.76 7.24
C HIS A 571 13.37 24.57 8.76
N ARG A 572 14.25 25.33 9.42
CA ARG A 572 14.46 25.27 10.87
C ARG A 572 14.22 26.67 11.46
N ALA A 573 13.39 26.76 12.50
CA ALA A 573 13.22 27.99 13.27
C ALA A 573 14.57 28.44 13.87
N TRP A 574 14.88 29.74 13.80
CA TRP A 574 16.19 30.28 14.14
C TRP A 574 16.15 31.24 15.35
N PRO A 575 17.29 31.48 16.04
CA PRO A 575 17.33 32.39 17.19
C PRO A 575 16.97 33.83 16.79
N VAL A 576 16.25 34.56 17.65
CA VAL A 576 15.90 35.97 17.40
C VAL A 576 17.10 36.93 17.30
N SER A 577 18.31 36.44 17.61
CA SER A 577 19.57 37.16 17.43
C SER A 577 20.15 37.08 16.00
N THR A 578 19.65 36.21 15.12
CA THR A 578 20.12 36.09 13.72
C THR A 578 19.04 36.51 12.71
N ASN A 579 19.46 37.01 11.55
CA ASN A 579 18.56 37.49 10.49
C ASN A 579 17.75 36.34 9.88
N ARG A 580 18.43 35.28 9.42
CA ARG A 580 17.86 34.12 8.72
C ARG A 580 18.31 32.79 9.33
N SER A 581 17.62 31.70 8.98
CA SER A 581 18.14 30.33 9.10
C SER A 581 19.35 30.11 8.19
N LYS A 582 20.11 29.05 8.46
CA LYS A 582 21.03 28.44 7.48
C LYS A 582 20.69 26.96 7.37
N ASP A 583 20.42 26.51 6.15
CA ASP A 583 20.29 25.09 5.86
C ASP A 583 21.68 24.43 5.90
N ASN A 584 21.73 23.15 6.27
CA ASN A 584 22.99 22.43 6.42
C ASN A 584 23.46 21.89 5.07
N MET A 585 24.74 22.08 4.71
CA MET A 585 25.26 21.67 3.39
C MET A 585 25.22 20.15 3.17
N ASN A 586 25.21 19.36 4.26
CA ASN A 586 25.02 17.91 4.22
C ASN A 586 23.55 17.50 4.02
N ASP A 587 22.59 18.41 4.10
CA ASP A 587 21.19 18.11 3.78
C ASP A 587 21.06 17.86 2.25
N ARG A 588 20.15 16.96 1.86
CA ARG A 588 20.03 16.48 0.47
C ARG A 588 18.64 16.74 -0.10
N ILE A 589 18.56 17.06 -1.39
CA ILE A 589 17.31 17.03 -2.15
C ILE A 589 17.06 15.58 -2.58
N THR A 590 15.87 15.04 -2.27
CA THR A 590 15.45 13.73 -2.79
C THR A 590 14.49 13.91 -3.97
N LEU A 591 14.84 13.32 -5.11
CA LEU A 591 13.91 13.10 -6.22
C LEU A 591 13.32 11.69 -6.07
N ASN A 592 12.00 11.57 -6.15
CA ASN A 592 11.27 10.31 -6.00
C ASN A 592 10.58 9.95 -7.31
N PHE A 593 10.64 8.68 -7.72
CA PHE A 593 10.09 8.19 -8.98
C PHE A 593 9.09 7.07 -8.75
N ALA A 594 7.85 7.26 -9.20
CA ALA A 594 6.90 6.16 -9.40
C ALA A 594 6.95 5.76 -10.87
N THR A 595 7.17 4.48 -11.18
CA THR A 595 7.48 4.02 -12.53
C THR A 595 6.28 3.40 -13.24
N ASP A 596 6.31 3.39 -14.57
CA ASP A 596 5.45 2.50 -15.39
C ASP A 596 6.19 1.16 -15.60
N PRO A 597 5.66 0.03 -15.06
CA PRO A 597 6.31 -1.28 -15.17
C PRO A 597 6.32 -1.86 -16.60
N ALA A 598 5.57 -1.29 -17.55
CA ALA A 598 5.64 -1.64 -18.97
C ALA A 598 6.78 -0.89 -19.70
N ASN A 599 6.98 0.39 -19.40
CA ASN A 599 7.90 1.26 -20.14
C ASN A 599 9.26 1.50 -19.47
N VAL A 600 9.38 1.42 -18.14
CA VAL A 600 10.61 1.79 -17.41
C VAL A 600 11.86 1.05 -17.91
N GLY A 601 11.72 -0.23 -18.29
CA GLY A 601 12.82 -1.08 -18.70
C GLY A 601 13.27 -0.97 -20.16
N ARG A 602 12.55 -0.25 -21.05
CA ARG A 602 12.82 -0.28 -22.50
C ARG A 602 14.20 0.30 -22.84
N THR A 603 14.91 -0.31 -23.78
CA THR A 603 16.30 0.06 -24.15
C THR A 603 16.42 1.10 -25.25
N VAL A 604 15.30 1.48 -25.89
CA VAL A 604 15.24 2.50 -26.94
C VAL A 604 14.11 3.46 -26.61
N ASP A 605 14.37 4.78 -26.68
CA ASP A 605 13.32 5.80 -26.71
C ASP A 605 13.16 6.33 -28.12
N HIS A 606 11.90 6.41 -28.57
CA HIS A 606 11.54 6.96 -29.87
C HIS A 606 11.39 8.48 -29.76
N GLY A 607 12.10 9.21 -30.61
CA GLY A 607 11.95 10.65 -30.82
C GLY A 607 11.09 10.98 -32.04
N PRO A 608 11.07 12.25 -32.46
CA PRO A 608 10.32 12.70 -33.64
C PRO A 608 10.92 12.15 -34.94
N SER A 609 10.11 12.19 -36.02
CA SER A 609 10.58 11.90 -37.38
C SER A 609 11.77 12.78 -37.76
N ALA A 610 12.75 12.21 -38.48
CA ALA A 610 13.86 12.96 -39.06
C ALA A 610 13.40 14.07 -40.02
N GLU A 611 12.19 13.95 -40.58
CA GLU A 611 11.57 14.94 -41.46
C GLU A 611 11.05 16.17 -40.69
N ASN A 612 10.70 16.02 -39.41
CA ASN A 612 10.27 17.11 -38.53
C ASN A 612 11.48 17.92 -38.04
N LYS A 613 12.16 18.61 -38.96
CA LYS A 613 13.48 19.26 -38.76
C LYS A 613 13.60 20.08 -37.47
N GLN A 614 12.54 20.79 -37.07
CA GLN A 614 12.52 21.60 -35.83
C GLN A 614 12.51 20.73 -34.56
N GLU A 615 11.62 19.73 -34.50
CA GLU A 615 11.52 18.81 -33.37
C GLU A 615 12.76 17.94 -33.26
N ALA A 616 13.23 17.41 -34.39
CA ALA A 616 14.45 16.61 -34.48
C ALA A 616 15.69 17.40 -34.03
N ALA A 617 15.81 18.68 -34.40
CA ALA A 617 16.87 19.55 -33.88
C ALA A 617 16.73 19.83 -32.37
N SER A 618 15.50 20.00 -31.86
CA SER A 618 15.24 20.15 -30.42
C SER A 618 15.57 18.87 -29.63
N PHE A 619 15.31 17.69 -30.19
CA PHE A 619 15.64 16.39 -29.64
C PHE A 619 17.16 16.18 -29.61
N ARG A 620 17.85 16.39 -30.73
CA ARG A 620 19.33 16.37 -30.82
C ARG A 620 19.99 17.34 -29.85
N LYS A 621 19.49 18.57 -29.71
CA LYS A 621 20.02 19.55 -28.74
C LYS A 621 19.82 19.11 -27.29
N PHE A 622 18.73 18.41 -26.99
CA PHE A 622 18.40 17.96 -25.64
C PHE A 622 19.21 16.72 -25.22
N TRP A 623 19.29 15.68 -26.06
CA TRP A 623 20.02 14.45 -25.74
C TRP A 623 21.52 14.52 -26.07
N GLY A 624 21.89 15.30 -27.09
CA GLY A 624 23.26 15.49 -27.57
C GLY A 624 23.84 14.21 -28.15
N ASP A 625 24.98 13.80 -27.59
CA ASP A 625 25.75 12.58 -27.86
C ASP A 625 24.96 11.27 -27.73
N LYS A 626 23.78 11.28 -27.09
CA LYS A 626 22.85 10.14 -27.02
C LYS A 626 21.83 10.06 -28.15
N SER A 627 21.74 11.08 -29.02
CA SER A 627 20.79 11.13 -30.13
C SER A 627 21.34 10.43 -31.37
N GLU A 628 20.71 9.35 -31.81
CA GLU A 628 21.05 8.65 -33.06
C GLU A 628 19.83 8.48 -33.96
N LEU A 629 20.03 8.58 -35.29
CA LEU A 629 18.99 8.30 -36.28
C LEU A 629 18.88 6.79 -36.50
N ARG A 630 17.67 6.25 -36.34
CA ARG A 630 17.42 4.80 -36.45
C ARG A 630 16.28 4.51 -37.40
N ARG A 631 16.49 3.54 -38.30
CA ARG A 631 15.45 2.97 -39.16
C ARG A 631 14.78 1.79 -38.47
N PHE A 632 13.46 1.75 -38.48
CA PHE A 632 12.65 0.67 -37.90
C PHE A 632 12.10 -0.30 -38.95
N ARG A 633 11.46 -1.39 -38.51
CA ARG A 633 10.99 -2.49 -39.40
C ARG A 633 9.83 -2.09 -40.32
N ASP A 634 9.10 -1.06 -39.95
CA ASP A 634 8.07 -0.37 -40.75
C ASP A 634 8.66 0.56 -41.83
N GLY A 635 9.98 0.76 -41.84
CA GLY A 635 10.69 1.68 -42.72
C GLY A 635 10.82 3.11 -42.18
N SER A 636 10.21 3.44 -41.04
CA SER A 636 10.28 4.79 -40.46
C SER A 636 11.71 5.14 -40.02
N ILE A 637 12.06 6.43 -40.07
CA ILE A 637 13.37 6.95 -39.64
C ILE A 637 13.13 8.05 -38.61
N LEU A 638 13.45 7.74 -37.36
CA LEU A 638 13.25 8.62 -36.22
C LEU A 638 14.60 9.01 -35.61
N GLU A 639 14.64 10.17 -34.95
CA GLU A 639 15.62 10.39 -33.88
C GLU A 639 15.33 9.40 -32.74
N THR A 640 16.36 8.87 -32.10
CA THR A 640 16.21 7.92 -30.99
C THR A 640 17.31 8.12 -29.95
N THR A 641 17.12 7.56 -28.75
CA THR A 641 18.23 7.30 -27.82
C THR A 641 18.28 5.82 -27.45
N VAL A 642 19.48 5.30 -27.22
CA VAL A 642 19.71 3.88 -26.92
C VAL A 642 20.50 3.72 -25.62
N TRP A 643 20.01 2.83 -24.76
CA TRP A 643 20.49 2.58 -23.40
C TRP A 643 21.07 1.18 -23.26
N SER A 644 22.03 1.01 -22.34
CA SER A 644 22.76 -0.25 -22.20
C SER A 644 22.04 -1.18 -21.23
N ALA A 645 21.50 -2.29 -21.75
CA ALA A 645 21.09 -3.43 -20.93
C ALA A 645 22.24 -4.42 -20.64
N LYS A 646 23.49 -4.09 -21.03
CA LYS A 646 24.67 -4.95 -20.80
C LYS A 646 25.25 -4.85 -19.39
N ASP A 647 24.89 -3.81 -18.66
CA ASP A 647 25.39 -3.55 -17.32
C ASP A 647 24.27 -3.75 -16.28
N PRO A 648 24.27 -4.87 -15.52
CA PRO A 648 23.25 -5.12 -14.50
C PRO A 648 23.44 -4.28 -13.23
N SER A 649 24.50 -3.47 -13.13
CA SER A 649 24.71 -2.56 -11.99
C SER A 649 23.87 -1.29 -12.11
N LEU A 650 23.76 -0.70 -13.31
CA LEU A 650 23.08 0.57 -13.59
C LEU A 650 21.77 0.37 -14.36
N SER A 651 20.64 0.78 -13.79
CA SER A 651 19.34 0.66 -14.47
C SER A 651 19.19 1.62 -15.65
N VAL A 652 18.31 1.33 -16.63
CA VAL A 652 18.04 2.27 -17.73
C VAL A 652 17.50 3.61 -17.22
N LEU A 653 16.64 3.59 -16.21
CA LEU A 653 16.11 4.79 -15.54
C LEU A 653 17.25 5.65 -14.97
N GLU A 654 18.20 5.04 -14.28
CA GLU A 654 19.40 5.67 -13.71
C GLU A 654 20.31 6.25 -14.80
N GLN A 655 20.56 5.50 -15.88
CA GLN A 655 21.34 5.96 -17.03
C GLN A 655 20.72 7.23 -17.66
N ILE A 656 19.39 7.30 -17.79
CA ILE A 656 18.68 8.48 -18.29
C ILE A 656 18.81 9.64 -17.29
N VAL A 657 18.44 9.42 -16.03
CA VAL A 657 18.42 10.44 -14.97
C VAL A 657 19.80 11.07 -14.78
N LEU A 658 20.85 10.26 -14.62
CA LEU A 658 22.21 10.76 -14.41
C LEU A 658 22.76 11.45 -15.67
N HIS A 659 22.51 10.93 -16.88
CA HIS A 659 22.93 11.59 -18.13
C HIS A 659 22.28 12.98 -18.27
N ILE A 660 20.96 13.05 -18.13
CA ILE A 660 20.20 14.27 -18.37
C ILE A 660 20.44 15.33 -17.28
N LEU A 661 20.53 14.95 -16.01
CA LEU A 661 20.86 15.92 -14.94
C LEU A 661 22.30 16.43 -15.06
N SER A 662 23.28 15.56 -15.37
CA SER A 662 24.66 16.01 -15.60
C SER A 662 24.83 16.88 -16.86
N LYS A 663 23.93 16.75 -17.85
CA LYS A 663 23.94 17.55 -19.08
C LYS A 663 23.25 18.92 -18.94
N HIS A 664 22.16 19.00 -18.18
CA HIS A 664 21.30 20.20 -18.12
C HIS A 664 21.31 20.94 -16.79
N VAL A 665 21.73 20.31 -15.68
CA VAL A 665 21.72 20.92 -14.33
C VAL A 665 23.14 21.20 -13.86
N ASP A 666 23.89 20.19 -13.43
CA ASP A 666 25.30 20.29 -13.04
C ASP A 666 26.01 18.94 -13.27
N GLY A 667 27.19 18.94 -13.88
CA GLY A 667 27.96 17.74 -14.18
C GLY A 667 28.26 16.87 -12.95
N ARG A 668 28.52 17.51 -11.80
CA ARG A 668 28.90 16.89 -10.51
C ARG A 668 27.81 15.96 -9.95
N ILE A 669 26.56 16.08 -10.42
CA ILE A 669 25.46 15.18 -10.03
C ILE A 669 25.81 13.72 -10.33
N ARG A 670 26.56 13.46 -11.42
CA ARG A 670 26.95 12.09 -11.81
C ARG A 670 27.82 11.39 -10.77
N ASP A 671 28.67 12.14 -10.06
CA ASP A 671 29.74 11.59 -9.22
C ASP A 671 29.38 11.61 -7.72
N HIS A 672 28.40 12.44 -7.32
CA HIS A 672 28.02 12.65 -5.92
C HIS A 672 26.54 12.31 -5.58
N ALA A 673 25.67 12.12 -6.56
CA ALA A 673 24.29 11.74 -6.28
C ALA A 673 24.18 10.23 -6.02
N THR A 674 23.31 9.85 -5.09
CA THR A 674 23.06 8.43 -4.76
C THR A 674 21.72 8.01 -5.37
N PHE A 675 21.73 7.10 -6.33
CA PHE A 675 20.51 6.51 -6.89
C PHE A 675 20.17 5.18 -6.20
N SER A 676 18.89 4.88 -6.10
CA SER A 676 18.38 3.58 -5.64
C SER A 676 17.13 3.24 -6.42
N TYR A 677 17.10 2.08 -7.08
CA TYR A 677 15.95 1.54 -7.79
C TYR A 677 16.00 0.02 -7.71
N ASP A 678 14.84 -0.59 -7.44
CA ASP A 678 14.67 -2.04 -7.21
C ASP A 678 15.82 -2.68 -6.39
N SER A 679 16.14 -2.06 -5.26
CA SER A 679 17.37 -2.29 -4.49
C SER A 679 17.49 -3.65 -3.81
N PHE A 680 16.46 -4.49 -3.87
CA PHE A 680 16.48 -5.89 -3.43
C PHE A 680 16.63 -6.89 -4.59
N ALA A 681 16.51 -6.48 -5.86
CA ALA A 681 16.45 -7.39 -7.00
C ALA A 681 17.72 -8.24 -7.24
N HIS A 682 18.86 -7.96 -6.59
CA HIS A 682 20.04 -8.83 -6.61
C HIS A 682 19.99 -9.98 -5.60
N MET A 683 19.00 -10.02 -4.70
CA MET A 683 18.82 -11.10 -3.72
C MET A 683 18.27 -12.40 -4.33
N ILE A 684 17.87 -12.38 -5.61
CA ILE A 684 17.41 -13.55 -6.38
C ILE A 684 18.16 -13.68 -7.72
N PRO A 685 18.41 -14.92 -8.22
CA PRO A 685 18.94 -15.13 -9.56
C PRO A 685 18.04 -14.47 -10.61
N SER A 686 18.62 -13.78 -11.60
CA SER A 686 17.86 -13.11 -12.66
C SER A 686 16.71 -12.22 -12.12
N GLY A 687 16.93 -11.47 -11.04
CA GLY A 687 16.00 -10.42 -10.59
C GLY A 687 16.18 -9.10 -11.35
N ARG A 688 17.42 -8.71 -11.64
CA ARG A 688 17.75 -7.50 -12.41
C ARG A 688 17.64 -7.68 -13.94
N ILE A 689 16.49 -8.14 -14.42
CA ILE A 689 16.22 -8.27 -15.86
C ILE A 689 15.94 -6.87 -16.45
N GLN A 690 16.85 -6.36 -17.28
CA GLN A 690 16.64 -5.12 -18.03
C GLN A 690 16.11 -5.43 -19.44
N GLY A 691 15.25 -4.57 -19.99
CA GLY A 691 14.75 -4.68 -21.37
C GLY A 691 13.73 -5.80 -21.66
N HIS A 692 13.39 -6.63 -20.68
CA HIS A 692 12.47 -7.77 -20.85
C HIS A 692 11.51 -7.93 -19.65
N LEU A 693 10.43 -8.69 -19.85
CA LEU A 693 9.47 -9.06 -18.80
C LEU A 693 10.14 -9.87 -17.67
N GLY A 694 9.67 -9.74 -16.43
CA GLY A 694 10.16 -10.55 -15.29
C GLY A 694 10.00 -12.06 -15.49
N THR A 695 9.04 -12.48 -16.32
CA THR A 695 8.81 -13.87 -16.72
C THR A 695 9.83 -14.40 -17.73
N ALA A 696 10.61 -13.56 -18.41
CA ALA A 696 11.43 -13.95 -19.56
C ALA A 696 12.51 -15.01 -19.23
N ALA A 697 13.00 -15.05 -17.99
CA ALA A 697 13.97 -16.05 -17.54
C ALA A 697 13.38 -17.50 -17.57
N PHE A 698 12.07 -17.64 -17.39
CA PHE A 698 11.37 -18.93 -17.41
C PHE A 698 11.06 -19.45 -18.83
N SER A 699 11.33 -18.66 -19.88
CA SER A 699 11.04 -19.05 -21.27
C SER A 699 11.65 -20.39 -21.68
N LEU A 700 12.83 -20.75 -21.15
CA LEU A 700 13.47 -22.03 -21.45
C LEU A 700 12.66 -23.24 -20.94
N ILE A 701 12.21 -23.23 -19.68
CA ILE A 701 11.40 -24.32 -19.13
C ILE A 701 9.97 -24.30 -19.69
N SER A 702 9.40 -23.13 -19.95
CA SER A 702 8.10 -23.01 -20.63
C SER A 702 8.12 -23.64 -22.02
N ASN A 703 9.14 -23.35 -22.83
CA ASN A 703 9.30 -23.94 -24.16
C ASN A 703 9.55 -25.46 -24.09
N ALA A 704 10.33 -25.93 -23.10
CA ALA A 704 10.54 -27.36 -22.87
C ALA A 704 9.23 -28.08 -22.48
N PHE A 705 8.40 -27.46 -21.62
CA PHE A 705 7.08 -27.98 -21.27
C PHE A 705 6.16 -28.06 -22.50
N THR A 706 6.07 -27.01 -23.31
CA THR A 706 5.26 -27.02 -24.55
C THR A 706 5.74 -28.08 -25.56
N GLN A 707 7.04 -28.37 -25.60
CA GLN A 707 7.57 -29.46 -26.43
C GLN A 707 7.16 -30.85 -25.88
N VAL A 708 7.30 -31.11 -24.58
CA VAL A 708 6.82 -32.36 -23.95
C VAL A 708 5.30 -32.51 -24.09
N GLU A 709 4.54 -31.44 -23.91
CA GLU A 709 3.10 -31.38 -24.12
C GLU A 709 2.70 -31.74 -25.55
N LYS A 710 3.47 -31.27 -26.55
CA LYS A 710 3.26 -31.61 -27.96
C LYS A 710 3.62 -33.07 -28.24
N ASP A 711 4.80 -33.50 -27.84
CA ASP A 711 5.31 -34.84 -28.18
C ASP A 711 4.45 -35.94 -27.56
N ILE A 712 3.91 -35.75 -26.35
CA ILE A 712 2.97 -36.70 -25.73
C ILE A 712 1.62 -36.76 -26.48
N ARG A 713 1.17 -35.67 -27.12
CA ARG A 713 -0.04 -35.67 -27.98
C ARG A 713 0.19 -36.32 -29.34
N GLU A 714 1.43 -36.39 -29.81
CA GLU A 714 1.81 -37.03 -31.07
C GLU A 714 2.15 -38.52 -30.91
N LEU A 715 1.99 -39.09 -29.70
CA LEU A 715 2.13 -40.53 -29.47
C LEU A 715 0.93 -41.32 -30.01
N GLU A 716 1.19 -42.10 -31.05
CA GLU A 716 0.33 -43.20 -31.50
C GLU A 716 0.32 -44.36 -30.47
N ASP A 717 -0.59 -45.33 -30.62
CA ASP A 717 -0.77 -46.50 -29.75
C ASP A 717 -1.09 -46.25 -28.25
N LEU A 718 -1.51 -45.04 -27.86
CA LEU A 718 -2.10 -44.79 -26.54
C LEU A 718 -3.56 -45.33 -26.45
N PRO A 719 -3.94 -46.15 -25.44
CA PRO A 719 -5.30 -46.72 -25.34
C PRO A 719 -6.44 -45.72 -25.09
N LEU A 720 -6.12 -44.48 -24.71
CA LEU A 720 -7.03 -43.34 -24.61
C LEU A 720 -6.28 -42.09 -25.07
N SER A 721 -6.97 -41.22 -25.80
CA SER A 721 -6.45 -39.91 -26.21
C SER A 721 -6.32 -38.95 -25.02
N VAL A 722 -5.33 -38.06 -25.11
CA VAL A 722 -4.98 -37.09 -24.05
C VAL A 722 -5.84 -35.83 -24.21
N ARG A 723 -6.79 -35.62 -23.29
CA ARG A 723 -7.68 -34.44 -23.27
C ARG A 723 -6.90 -33.15 -22.99
N HIS A 724 -6.00 -33.17 -22.01
CA HIS A 724 -5.06 -32.06 -21.75
C HIS A 724 -3.88 -32.49 -20.89
N ILE A 725 -2.81 -31.70 -20.96
CA ILE A 725 -1.70 -31.70 -20.00
C ILE A 725 -1.60 -30.26 -19.48
N ARG A 726 -1.46 -30.09 -18.16
CA ARG A 726 -1.45 -28.78 -17.50
C ARG A 726 -0.29 -28.65 -16.52
N ALA A 727 0.27 -27.44 -16.44
CA ALA A 727 1.25 -27.08 -15.43
C ALA A 727 0.62 -27.05 -14.03
N ALA A 728 1.34 -27.56 -13.03
CA ALA A 728 0.96 -27.47 -11.62
C ALA A 728 2.08 -26.86 -10.73
N ASP A 729 3.21 -26.46 -11.31
CA ASP A 729 4.45 -26.17 -10.58
C ASP A 729 4.79 -24.68 -10.44
N ALA A 730 5.49 -24.34 -9.36
CA ALA A 730 6.05 -23.02 -9.14
C ALA A 730 6.98 -22.57 -10.29
N GLN A 731 7.75 -23.49 -10.87
CA GLN A 731 8.66 -23.24 -11.99
C GLN A 731 7.91 -22.88 -13.29
N LEU A 732 6.71 -23.43 -13.49
CA LEU A 732 5.90 -23.20 -14.69
C LEU A 732 4.93 -22.01 -14.56
N ARG A 733 4.68 -21.52 -13.34
CA ARG A 733 3.93 -20.27 -13.07
C ARG A 733 4.82 -19.10 -12.65
N TYR A 734 6.09 -19.12 -13.05
CA TYR A 734 7.04 -18.01 -12.88
C TYR A 734 7.34 -17.60 -11.43
N SER A 735 7.15 -18.53 -10.47
CA SER A 735 7.13 -18.24 -9.03
C SER A 735 8.21 -18.98 -8.22
N SER A 736 9.08 -19.80 -8.83
CA SER A 736 10.20 -20.45 -8.14
C SER A 736 11.35 -19.48 -7.89
N VAL A 737 11.99 -19.59 -6.71
CA VAL A 737 13.06 -18.67 -6.27
C VAL A 737 14.26 -18.72 -7.21
N ASP A 738 14.76 -19.92 -7.49
CA ASP A 738 15.69 -20.18 -8.58
C ASP A 738 14.91 -20.40 -9.89
N VAL A 739 15.47 -19.98 -11.02
CA VAL A 739 14.90 -20.19 -12.36
C VAL A 739 15.30 -21.56 -12.92
N HIS A 740 16.41 -22.13 -12.42
CA HIS A 740 16.96 -23.41 -12.86
C HIS A 740 17.03 -24.36 -11.66
N GLN A 741 15.87 -24.69 -11.11
CA GLN A 741 15.77 -25.70 -10.05
C GLN A 741 16.10 -27.09 -10.60
N THR A 742 16.67 -27.93 -9.74
CA THR A 742 17.00 -29.34 -10.05
C THR A 742 15.90 -30.31 -9.63
N SER A 743 14.79 -29.78 -9.10
CA SER A 743 13.60 -30.53 -8.68
C SER A 743 12.61 -30.70 -9.83
N PRO A 744 12.03 -31.89 -10.05
CA PRO A 744 11.03 -32.11 -11.09
C PRO A 744 9.84 -31.15 -10.99
N ALA A 745 9.51 -30.49 -12.10
CA ALA A 745 8.35 -29.60 -12.19
C ALA A 745 7.06 -30.42 -12.37
N SER A 746 6.12 -30.31 -11.42
CA SER A 746 4.85 -31.05 -11.46
C SER A 746 3.94 -30.64 -12.62
N ILE A 747 3.44 -31.64 -13.35
CA ILE A 747 2.45 -31.50 -14.43
C ILE A 747 1.35 -32.56 -14.28
N VAL A 748 0.13 -32.23 -14.71
CA VAL A 748 -1.05 -33.09 -14.60
C VAL A 748 -1.58 -33.41 -15.99
N LEU A 749 -1.78 -34.69 -16.29
CA LEU A 749 -2.40 -35.19 -17.51
C LEU A 749 -3.82 -35.68 -17.21
N GLN A 750 -4.78 -35.30 -18.06
CA GLN A 750 -6.12 -35.90 -18.08
C GLN A 750 -6.38 -36.56 -19.44
N PHE A 751 -6.85 -37.80 -19.41
CA PHE A 751 -7.35 -38.51 -20.60
C PHE A 751 -8.79 -38.09 -20.94
N GLU A 752 -9.27 -38.50 -22.11
CA GLU A 752 -10.71 -38.42 -22.43
C GLU A 752 -11.58 -39.31 -21.53
N ALA A 753 -12.86 -38.97 -21.45
CA ALA A 753 -13.83 -39.69 -20.64
C ALA A 753 -14.07 -41.10 -21.20
N SER A 754 -14.05 -42.11 -20.33
CA SER A 754 -14.24 -43.50 -20.72
C SER A 754 -14.97 -44.29 -19.64
N ALA A 755 -15.99 -45.06 -20.05
CA ALA A 755 -16.72 -45.97 -19.16
C ALA A 755 -15.92 -47.25 -18.79
N ARG A 756 -14.65 -47.36 -19.22
CA ARG A 756 -13.77 -48.51 -18.93
C ARG A 756 -12.86 -48.31 -17.72
N TRP A 757 -12.91 -47.16 -17.06
CA TRP A 757 -12.21 -46.96 -15.77
C TRP A 757 -12.90 -47.76 -14.64
N PRO A 758 -12.15 -48.39 -13.71
CA PRO A 758 -12.74 -49.12 -12.59
C PRO A 758 -13.52 -48.22 -11.60
N ASP A 759 -14.55 -48.76 -10.92
CA ASP A 759 -15.26 -48.05 -9.82
C ASP A 759 -14.66 -48.30 -8.42
N ASP A 760 -13.35 -48.57 -8.36
CA ASP A 760 -12.57 -48.73 -7.13
C ASP A 760 -11.31 -47.87 -7.17
N LEU A 761 -10.97 -47.24 -6.04
CA LEU A 761 -9.81 -46.37 -5.93
C LEU A 761 -8.49 -47.12 -6.18
N CYS A 762 -8.29 -48.31 -5.58
CA CYS A 762 -7.03 -49.05 -5.76
C CYS A 762 -6.87 -49.53 -7.22
N ALA A 763 -7.95 -49.97 -7.84
CA ALA A 763 -8.00 -50.34 -9.25
C ALA A 763 -7.71 -49.13 -10.16
N ILE A 764 -8.28 -47.95 -9.90
CA ILE A 764 -7.94 -46.70 -10.62
C ILE A 764 -6.44 -46.41 -10.52
N GLN A 765 -5.83 -46.49 -9.33
CA GLN A 765 -4.38 -46.23 -9.18
C GLN A 765 -3.53 -47.25 -9.98
N ARG A 766 -3.93 -48.53 -10.02
CA ARG A 766 -3.27 -49.54 -10.87
C ARG A 766 -3.43 -49.25 -12.36
N THR A 767 -4.60 -48.80 -12.81
CA THR A 767 -4.83 -48.38 -14.20
C THR A 767 -3.99 -47.15 -14.54
N LYS A 768 -3.86 -46.16 -13.65
CA LYS A 768 -2.92 -45.03 -13.82
C LYS A 768 -1.49 -45.52 -13.99
N ILE A 769 -1.00 -46.43 -13.14
CA ILE A 769 0.35 -47.01 -13.24
C ILE A 769 0.56 -47.67 -14.61
N ALA A 770 -0.41 -48.41 -15.13
CA ALA A 770 -0.34 -49.01 -16.46
C ALA A 770 -0.23 -47.95 -17.58
N PHE A 771 -0.98 -46.85 -17.50
CA PHE A 771 -0.83 -45.73 -18.43
C PHE A 771 0.53 -45.02 -18.31
N LEU A 772 1.06 -44.80 -17.09
CA LEU A 772 2.39 -44.20 -16.90
C LEU A 772 3.50 -45.08 -17.48
N LEU A 773 3.41 -46.40 -17.32
CA LEU A 773 4.34 -47.37 -17.93
C LEU A 773 4.25 -47.34 -19.46
N LYS A 774 3.04 -47.30 -20.05
CA LYS A 774 2.89 -47.22 -21.51
C LYS A 774 3.36 -45.88 -22.09
N LEU A 775 3.13 -44.77 -21.38
CA LEU A 775 3.68 -43.46 -21.71
C LEU A 775 5.22 -43.46 -21.67
N SER A 776 5.83 -44.08 -20.66
CA SER A 776 7.30 -44.22 -20.57
C SER A 776 7.87 -45.02 -21.76
N GLU A 777 7.26 -46.16 -22.09
CA GLU A 777 7.65 -47.00 -23.24
C GLU A 777 7.58 -46.21 -24.56
N LEU A 778 6.41 -45.63 -24.87
CA LEU A 778 6.18 -44.92 -26.13
C LEU A 778 7.05 -43.67 -26.27
N LEU A 779 7.14 -42.85 -25.22
CA LEU A 779 7.86 -41.57 -25.27
C LEU A 779 9.37 -41.76 -25.44
N SER A 780 9.97 -42.75 -24.75
CA SER A 780 11.39 -43.07 -24.91
C SER A 780 11.70 -43.90 -26.16
N ALA A 781 10.72 -44.58 -26.76
CA ALA A 781 10.87 -45.21 -28.08
C ALA A 781 10.84 -44.17 -29.21
N ALA A 782 9.90 -43.22 -29.18
CA ALA A 782 9.74 -42.19 -30.20
C ALA A 782 10.83 -41.11 -30.13
N HIS A 783 11.19 -40.63 -28.94
CA HIS A 783 12.09 -39.49 -28.75
C HIS A 783 13.29 -39.83 -27.85
N LYS A 784 14.45 -40.11 -28.47
CA LYS A 784 15.72 -40.40 -27.78
C LYS A 784 16.29 -39.27 -26.91
N ALA A 785 15.65 -38.09 -26.90
CA ALA A 785 15.98 -36.96 -26.03
C ALA A 785 15.31 -37.04 -24.64
N TYR A 786 14.35 -37.95 -24.44
CA TYR A 786 13.64 -38.14 -23.18
C TYR A 786 14.12 -39.40 -22.45
N LYS A 787 14.74 -39.22 -21.30
CA LYS A 787 14.91 -40.29 -20.30
C LYS A 787 13.66 -40.27 -19.42
N THR A 788 12.93 -41.37 -19.37
CA THR A 788 11.70 -41.53 -18.57
C THR A 788 11.90 -42.51 -17.42
N GLU A 789 11.37 -42.20 -16.24
CA GLU A 789 11.43 -43.04 -15.04
C GLU A 789 10.09 -43.01 -14.29
N VAL A 790 9.45 -44.17 -14.09
CA VAL A 790 8.23 -44.29 -13.28
C VAL A 790 8.61 -44.46 -11.81
N GLY A 791 8.12 -43.55 -10.96
CA GLY A 791 8.34 -43.56 -9.52
C GLY A 791 7.06 -43.83 -8.73
N LEU A 792 7.23 -44.31 -7.50
CA LEU A 792 6.14 -44.55 -6.55
C LEU A 792 6.01 -43.38 -5.55
N GLU A 793 4.79 -43.10 -5.13
CA GLU A 793 4.48 -42.17 -4.04
C GLU A 793 3.32 -42.73 -3.19
N ASN A 794 3.24 -42.33 -1.92
CA ASN A 794 2.18 -42.74 -0.99
C ASN A 794 1.86 -44.27 -0.91
N PRO A 795 2.83 -45.21 -0.99
CA PRO A 795 2.56 -46.65 -1.19
C PRO A 795 1.83 -47.34 -0.03
N SER A 796 1.69 -46.67 1.12
CA SER A 796 0.94 -47.11 2.29
C SER A 796 -0.48 -46.51 2.39
N GLN A 797 -0.92 -45.76 1.38
CA GLN A 797 -2.20 -45.02 1.37
C GLN A 797 -2.98 -45.28 0.06
N PRO A 798 -3.62 -46.45 -0.14
CA PRO A 798 -4.19 -46.84 -1.45
C PRO A 798 -5.32 -45.95 -1.99
N SER A 799 -5.90 -45.07 -1.15
CA SER A 799 -6.87 -44.04 -1.54
C SER A 799 -6.25 -42.78 -2.14
N GLN A 800 -4.92 -42.64 -2.09
CA GLN A 800 -4.15 -41.50 -2.60
C GLN A 800 -3.38 -41.89 -3.87
N ASN A 801 -2.93 -40.90 -4.66
CA ASN A 801 -2.17 -41.17 -5.89
C ASN A 801 -0.90 -41.98 -5.58
N GLN A 802 -0.67 -43.07 -6.32
CA GLN A 802 0.36 -44.08 -6.01
C GLN A 802 1.66 -43.96 -6.82
N ALA A 803 1.66 -43.21 -7.92
CA ALA A 803 2.78 -43.17 -8.85
C ALA A 803 2.82 -41.91 -9.73
N PHE A 804 4.00 -41.63 -10.25
CA PHE A 804 4.28 -40.55 -11.19
C PHE A 804 5.26 -41.01 -12.27
N LEU A 805 5.36 -40.25 -13.36
CA LEU A 805 6.34 -40.41 -14.43
C LEU A 805 7.24 -39.18 -14.47
N ASP A 806 8.52 -39.33 -14.12
CA ASP A 806 9.52 -38.28 -14.31
C ASP A 806 10.08 -38.35 -15.74
N ILE A 807 9.96 -37.24 -16.46
CA ILE A 807 10.38 -37.05 -17.85
C ILE A 807 11.55 -36.08 -17.86
N THR A 808 12.77 -36.58 -18.06
CA THR A 808 13.99 -35.76 -18.17
C THR A 808 14.24 -35.39 -19.63
N VAL A 809 14.13 -34.11 -19.94
CA VAL A 809 14.47 -33.49 -21.22
C VAL A 809 15.97 -33.20 -21.26
N GLN A 810 16.72 -34.03 -21.99
CA GLN A 810 18.16 -33.86 -22.15
C GLN A 810 18.46 -32.83 -23.23
N SER A 811 19.03 -31.69 -22.85
CA SER A 811 19.31 -30.59 -23.79
C SER A 811 20.52 -30.88 -24.68
N GLY A 812 21.50 -31.65 -24.18
CA GLY A 812 22.71 -32.05 -24.91
C GLY A 812 23.64 -30.90 -25.33
N LYS A 813 23.32 -29.65 -24.97
CA LYS A 813 24.00 -28.43 -25.40
C LYS A 813 24.75 -27.78 -24.24
N PRO A 814 26.05 -27.49 -24.37
CA PRO A 814 26.81 -26.82 -23.31
C PRO A 814 26.17 -25.49 -22.90
N GLY A 815 25.87 -25.33 -21.61
CA GLY A 815 25.30 -24.11 -21.03
C GLY A 815 23.78 -24.01 -21.04
N VAL A 816 23.05 -25.05 -21.46
CA VAL A 816 21.59 -25.16 -21.28
C VAL A 816 21.33 -26.26 -20.24
N PRO A 817 20.51 -26.01 -19.18
CA PRO A 817 20.17 -27.04 -18.21
C PRO A 817 19.24 -28.10 -18.81
N ASP A 818 19.32 -29.32 -18.29
CA ASP A 818 18.29 -30.34 -18.49
C ASP A 818 17.08 -30.01 -17.59
N PHE A 819 15.87 -30.30 -18.07
CA PHE A 819 14.63 -30.08 -17.32
C PHE A 819 13.96 -31.41 -17.00
N VAL A 820 13.38 -31.54 -15.79
CA VAL A 820 12.63 -32.74 -15.40
C VAL A 820 11.18 -32.35 -15.12
N PHE A 821 10.23 -33.07 -15.71
CA PHE A 821 8.79 -32.87 -15.49
C PHE A 821 8.20 -34.11 -14.79
N ARG A 822 7.47 -33.91 -13.69
CA ARG A 822 6.79 -34.98 -12.95
C ARG A 822 5.33 -35.05 -13.34
N LEU A 823 4.99 -36.01 -14.19
CA LEU A 823 3.64 -36.24 -14.70
C LEU A 823 2.83 -37.14 -13.75
N ARG A 824 1.65 -36.64 -13.33
CA ARG A 824 0.61 -37.43 -12.66
C ARG A 824 -0.66 -37.47 -13.51
N ILE A 825 -1.42 -38.55 -13.43
CA ILE A 825 -2.72 -38.68 -14.11
C ILE A 825 -3.83 -38.24 -13.15
N HIS A 826 -4.71 -37.37 -13.62
CA HIS A 826 -5.95 -36.96 -12.96
C HIS A 826 -7.13 -37.78 -13.48
N HIS A 827 -8.03 -38.22 -12.60
CA HIS A 827 -9.31 -38.79 -12.99
C HIS A 827 -10.46 -38.26 -12.11
N ASP A 828 -11.53 -37.79 -12.74
CA ASP A 828 -12.67 -37.15 -12.05
C ASP A 828 -13.42 -38.10 -11.10
N ARG A 829 -13.39 -39.43 -11.36
CA ARG A 829 -14.12 -40.43 -10.56
C ARG A 829 -13.59 -40.60 -9.14
N GLU A 830 -12.31 -40.28 -8.91
CA GLU A 830 -11.65 -40.42 -7.60
C GLU A 830 -12.36 -39.56 -6.53
N ALA A 831 -12.74 -38.32 -6.85
CA ALA A 831 -13.50 -37.45 -5.95
C ALA A 831 -14.85 -38.08 -5.56
N THR A 832 -15.65 -38.51 -6.53
CA THR A 832 -16.98 -39.11 -6.28
C THR A 832 -16.89 -40.37 -5.41
N LEU A 833 -15.83 -41.17 -5.55
CA LEU A 833 -15.60 -42.35 -4.73
C LEU A 833 -15.23 -41.98 -3.27
N LEU A 834 -14.42 -40.94 -3.08
CA LEU A 834 -14.04 -40.44 -1.76
C LEU A 834 -15.20 -39.71 -1.05
N GLU A 835 -16.02 -38.96 -1.79
CA GLU A 835 -17.26 -38.37 -1.30
C GLU A 835 -18.28 -39.45 -0.89
N ARG A 836 -18.42 -40.52 -1.68
CA ARG A 836 -19.23 -41.69 -1.33
C ARG A 836 -18.78 -42.33 -0.02
N GLN A 837 -17.46 -42.46 0.20
CA GLN A 837 -16.89 -42.96 1.46
C GLN A 837 -17.12 -42.01 2.65
N LEU A 838 -17.15 -40.69 2.44
CA LEU A 838 -17.47 -39.74 3.52
C LEU A 838 -18.94 -39.76 3.94
N GLN A 839 -19.84 -40.05 3.01
CA GLN A 839 -21.29 -40.16 3.26
C GLN A 839 -21.69 -41.53 3.85
N ASP A 840 -20.88 -42.56 3.65
CA ASP A 840 -21.14 -43.91 4.17
C ASP A 840 -20.99 -43.98 5.69
N LYS A 841 -22.14 -44.12 6.38
CA LYS A 841 -22.22 -44.23 7.84
C LYS A 841 -21.75 -45.58 8.39
N THR A 842 -21.53 -46.58 7.55
CA THR A 842 -21.05 -47.92 7.97
C THR A 842 -19.53 -47.97 8.14
N LEU A 843 -18.79 -47.04 7.50
CA LEU A 843 -17.34 -46.94 7.65
C LEU A 843 -16.93 -46.43 9.03
N ASP A 844 -15.85 -47.00 9.57
CA ASP A 844 -15.25 -46.59 10.82
C ASP A 844 -14.68 -45.16 10.74
N ALA A 845 -14.39 -44.57 11.90
CA ALA A 845 -13.92 -43.19 11.99
C ALA A 845 -12.55 -42.95 11.32
N GLN A 846 -11.64 -43.94 11.35
CA GLN A 846 -10.30 -43.81 10.76
C GLN A 846 -10.36 -43.94 9.24
N SER A 847 -11.19 -44.82 8.69
CA SER A 847 -11.44 -44.92 7.25
C SER A 847 -12.09 -43.65 6.71
N ARG A 848 -13.07 -43.07 7.42
CA ARG A 848 -13.69 -41.79 7.02
C ARG A 848 -12.74 -40.60 7.14
N GLU A 849 -11.88 -40.55 8.15
CA GLU A 849 -10.81 -39.55 8.22
C GLU A 849 -9.85 -39.69 7.03
N SER A 850 -9.42 -40.92 6.73
CA SER A 850 -8.53 -41.20 5.57
C SER A 850 -9.15 -40.79 4.24
N ALA A 851 -10.44 -41.07 4.03
CA ALA A 851 -11.18 -40.62 2.84
C ALA A 851 -11.24 -39.09 2.72
N GLY A 852 -11.52 -38.38 3.82
CA GLY A 852 -11.54 -36.92 3.85
C GLY A 852 -10.17 -36.29 3.60
N VAL A 853 -9.11 -36.92 4.09
CA VAL A 853 -7.72 -36.49 3.85
C VAL A 853 -7.32 -36.74 2.40
N ALA A 854 -7.67 -37.89 1.83
CA ALA A 854 -7.44 -38.18 0.41
C ALA A 854 -8.22 -37.22 -0.51
N LEU A 855 -9.47 -36.85 -0.17
CA LEU A 855 -10.26 -35.87 -0.91
C LEU A 855 -9.65 -34.47 -0.86
N ALA A 856 -9.15 -34.05 0.32
CA ALA A 856 -8.47 -32.77 0.46
C ALA A 856 -7.17 -32.71 -0.36
N LEU A 857 -6.37 -33.79 -0.35
CA LEU A 857 -5.15 -33.92 -1.17
C LEU A 857 -5.48 -33.93 -2.67
N TYR A 858 -6.50 -34.69 -3.08
CA TYR A 858 -6.98 -34.72 -4.47
C TYR A 858 -7.39 -33.33 -4.95
N ASN A 859 -8.24 -32.63 -4.20
CA ASN A 859 -8.71 -31.29 -4.55
C ASN A 859 -7.55 -30.29 -4.62
N ARG A 860 -6.55 -30.39 -3.74
CA ARG A 860 -5.33 -29.57 -3.80
C ARG A 860 -4.52 -29.86 -5.06
N ASP A 861 -4.12 -31.11 -5.27
CA ASP A 861 -3.07 -31.51 -6.23
C ASP A 861 -3.56 -31.70 -7.67
N PHE A 862 -4.88 -31.90 -7.88
CA PHE A 862 -5.46 -32.07 -9.21
C PHE A 862 -6.44 -30.97 -9.63
N THR A 863 -7.00 -30.18 -8.69
CA THR A 863 -8.01 -29.15 -9.03
C THR A 863 -7.53 -27.74 -8.71
N ARG A 864 -7.30 -27.43 -7.43
CA ARG A 864 -6.97 -26.08 -6.95
C ARG A 864 -5.61 -25.59 -7.48
N VAL A 865 -4.58 -26.44 -7.50
CA VAL A 865 -3.24 -26.09 -8.01
C VAL A 865 -3.26 -25.70 -9.49
N LEU A 866 -4.13 -26.29 -10.31
CA LEU A 866 -4.23 -25.98 -11.74
C LEU A 866 -4.87 -24.62 -11.99
N SER A 867 -5.95 -24.32 -11.27
CA SER A 867 -6.65 -23.02 -11.36
C SER A 867 -5.78 -21.88 -10.83
N HIS A 868 -5.09 -22.11 -9.70
CA HIS A 868 -4.08 -21.21 -9.15
C HIS A 868 -2.92 -21.00 -10.14
N THR A 869 -2.36 -22.06 -10.72
CA THR A 869 -1.26 -21.99 -11.71
C THR A 869 -1.64 -21.15 -12.93
N GLN A 870 -2.79 -21.41 -13.55
CA GLN A 870 -3.29 -20.63 -14.69
C GLN A 870 -3.50 -19.15 -14.31
N THR A 871 -3.98 -18.88 -13.10
CA THR A 871 -4.23 -17.52 -12.62
C THR A 871 -2.93 -16.76 -12.35
N ILE A 872 -1.94 -17.36 -11.66
CA ILE A 872 -0.64 -16.73 -11.41
C ILE A 872 0.11 -16.47 -12.73
N GLN A 873 0.03 -17.35 -13.72
CA GLN A 873 0.58 -17.11 -15.07
C GLN A 873 -0.02 -15.83 -15.70
N ASN A 874 -1.35 -15.71 -15.70
CA ASN A 874 -2.08 -14.55 -16.23
C ASN A 874 -1.81 -13.25 -15.45
N LEU A 875 -1.60 -13.33 -14.13
CA LEU A 875 -1.28 -12.16 -13.31
C LEU A 875 0.18 -11.71 -13.50
N CYS A 876 1.12 -12.63 -13.71
CA CYS A 876 2.53 -12.30 -13.96
C CYS A 876 2.80 -11.71 -15.36
N THR A 877 1.91 -11.94 -16.35
CA THR A 877 1.98 -11.26 -17.64
C THR A 877 1.36 -9.86 -17.58
N ARG A 878 0.28 -9.67 -16.80
CA ARG A 878 -0.34 -8.35 -16.53
C ARG A 878 0.52 -7.46 -15.63
N HIS A 879 1.16 -8.03 -14.60
CA HIS A 879 1.98 -7.32 -13.62
C HIS A 879 3.43 -7.81 -13.69
N THR A 880 4.26 -7.12 -14.48
CA THR A 880 5.63 -7.56 -14.81
C THR A 880 6.54 -7.71 -13.57
N ALA A 881 6.26 -6.95 -12.50
CA ALA A 881 6.96 -6.99 -11.22
C ALA A 881 6.45 -8.08 -10.24
N LEU A 882 5.32 -8.74 -10.53
CA LEU A 882 4.71 -9.73 -9.62
C LEU A 882 5.61 -10.98 -9.45
N SER A 883 6.08 -11.57 -10.56
CA SER A 883 7.00 -12.73 -10.54
C SER A 883 8.24 -12.46 -9.67
N PRO A 884 9.06 -11.41 -9.90
CA PRO A 884 10.23 -11.17 -9.05
C PRO A 884 9.86 -10.74 -7.62
N ALA A 885 8.73 -10.08 -7.37
CA ALA A 885 8.26 -9.80 -6.01
C ALA A 885 7.89 -11.09 -5.23
N ILE A 886 7.21 -12.05 -5.87
CA ILE A 886 6.93 -13.37 -5.31
C ILE A 886 8.25 -14.08 -4.97
N ARG A 887 9.21 -14.05 -5.90
CA ARG A 887 10.50 -14.75 -5.76
C ARG A 887 11.38 -14.13 -4.66
N LEU A 888 11.41 -12.81 -4.52
CA LEU A 888 12.02 -12.13 -3.38
C LEU A 888 11.36 -12.53 -2.05
N THR A 889 10.03 -12.57 -2.03
CA THR A 889 9.27 -12.89 -0.82
C THR A 889 9.52 -14.34 -0.40
N LYS A 890 9.42 -15.32 -1.32
CA LYS A 890 9.79 -16.71 -1.03
C LYS A 890 11.25 -16.83 -0.56
N ARG A 891 12.20 -16.14 -1.19
CA ARG A 891 13.61 -16.14 -0.75
C ARG A 891 13.79 -15.57 0.67
N TRP A 892 12.92 -14.64 1.08
CA TRP A 892 12.89 -14.13 2.45
C TRP A 892 12.36 -15.19 3.42
N PHE A 893 11.24 -15.86 3.12
CA PHE A 893 10.73 -17.00 3.90
C PHE A 893 11.77 -18.12 4.01
N ASP A 894 12.50 -18.45 2.93
CA ASP A 894 13.61 -19.41 2.95
C ASP A 894 14.72 -18.98 3.91
N SER A 895 15.13 -17.71 3.82
CA SER A 895 16.23 -17.16 4.63
C SER A 895 15.91 -17.08 6.13
N HIS A 896 14.63 -17.10 6.49
CA HIS A 896 14.13 -17.16 7.88
C HIS A 896 13.68 -18.56 8.30
N LEU A 897 13.99 -19.58 7.49
CA LEU A 897 13.71 -21.00 7.73
C LEU A 897 12.22 -21.37 7.80
N LEU A 898 11.33 -20.55 7.22
CA LEU A 898 9.86 -20.65 7.35
C LEU A 898 9.20 -21.49 6.26
N SER A 899 9.79 -21.58 5.07
CA SER A 899 9.20 -22.23 3.89
C SER A 899 8.69 -23.67 4.12
N PRO A 900 9.35 -24.55 4.90
CA PRO A 900 8.87 -25.92 5.14
C PRO A 900 7.45 -26.02 5.74
N HIS A 901 6.98 -24.97 6.41
CA HIS A 901 5.67 -24.95 7.08
C HIS A 901 4.59 -24.18 6.28
N ILE A 902 4.95 -23.49 5.20
CA ILE A 902 4.10 -22.50 4.52
C ILE A 902 4.07 -22.82 3.03
N ALA A 903 2.92 -23.26 2.52
CA ALA A 903 2.76 -23.65 1.12
C ALA A 903 3.21 -22.51 0.16
N PRO A 904 3.92 -22.82 -0.94
CA PRO A 904 4.40 -21.80 -1.87
C PRO A 904 3.26 -21.01 -2.52
N GLU A 905 2.10 -21.62 -2.71
CA GLU A 905 0.85 -20.99 -3.16
C GLU A 905 0.33 -19.95 -2.16
N LEU A 906 0.47 -20.20 -0.85
CA LEU A 906 0.09 -19.22 0.17
C LEU A 906 1.03 -18.00 0.15
N ILE A 907 2.33 -18.21 -0.05
CA ILE A 907 3.29 -17.09 -0.23
C ILE A 907 2.97 -16.31 -1.52
N GLU A 908 2.54 -16.99 -2.57
CA GLU A 908 2.04 -16.34 -3.80
C GLU A 908 0.78 -15.50 -3.53
N LEU A 909 -0.22 -16.02 -2.81
CA LEU A 909 -1.43 -15.28 -2.43
C LEU A 909 -1.12 -14.03 -1.59
N LEU A 910 -0.21 -14.15 -0.60
CA LEU A 910 0.23 -13.03 0.24
C LEU A 910 0.81 -11.87 -0.60
N VAL A 911 1.57 -12.18 -1.66
CA VAL A 911 2.15 -11.17 -2.56
C VAL A 911 1.13 -10.66 -3.57
N VAL A 912 0.35 -11.54 -4.21
CA VAL A 912 -0.70 -11.16 -5.18
C VAL A 912 -1.68 -10.17 -4.56
N ARG A 913 -2.03 -10.34 -3.28
CA ARG A 913 -2.84 -9.39 -2.51
C ARG A 913 -2.32 -7.94 -2.58
N THR A 914 -1.00 -7.72 -2.68
CA THR A 914 -0.41 -6.37 -2.78
C THR A 914 -0.44 -5.76 -4.19
N PHE A 915 -0.74 -6.57 -5.21
CA PHE A 915 -0.91 -6.10 -6.60
C PHE A 915 -2.39 -5.89 -6.95
N LEU A 916 -3.28 -6.75 -6.43
CA LEU A 916 -4.73 -6.69 -6.70
C LEU A 916 -5.51 -5.83 -5.69
N GLN A 917 -5.01 -5.71 -4.46
CA GLN A 917 -5.54 -4.80 -3.42
C GLN A 917 -4.40 -3.87 -2.95
N PRO A 918 -3.85 -3.00 -3.81
CA PRO A 918 -2.61 -2.26 -3.57
C PRO A 918 -2.74 -1.10 -2.58
N HIS A 919 -3.97 -0.69 -2.28
CA HIS A 919 -4.30 0.43 -1.40
C HIS A 919 -3.60 0.32 -0.02
N PRO A 920 -3.10 1.44 0.53
CA PRO A 920 -3.29 2.83 0.10
C PRO A 920 -2.31 3.33 -1.00
N TRP A 921 -1.52 2.43 -1.61
CA TRP A 921 -0.54 2.77 -2.63
C TRP A 921 -1.06 2.42 -4.05
N PRO A 922 -0.43 2.92 -5.14
CA PRO A 922 -0.67 2.38 -6.49
C PRO A 922 -0.12 0.95 -6.61
N VAL A 923 -0.49 0.20 -7.65
CA VAL A 923 0.07 -1.14 -7.94
C VAL A 923 1.62 -1.09 -7.93
N PRO A 924 2.34 -2.07 -7.34
CA PRO A 924 3.81 -2.05 -7.31
C PRO A 924 4.43 -2.18 -8.71
N SER A 925 5.41 -1.32 -9.03
CA SER A 925 6.06 -1.30 -10.35
C SER A 925 7.45 -1.94 -10.38
N CYS A 926 8.02 -2.31 -9.23
CA CYS A 926 9.29 -3.05 -9.14
C CYS A 926 9.22 -4.17 -8.07
N ALA A 927 10.18 -5.09 -8.08
CA ALA A 927 10.15 -6.26 -7.19
C ALA A 927 10.26 -5.85 -5.72
N THR A 928 11.09 -4.85 -5.44
CA THR A 928 11.30 -4.22 -4.12
C THR A 928 10.03 -3.62 -3.54
N THR A 929 9.25 -2.85 -4.31
CA THR A 929 8.02 -2.23 -3.77
C THR A 929 6.94 -3.26 -3.48
N GLY A 930 6.82 -4.32 -4.30
CA GLY A 930 5.94 -5.46 -4.01
C GLY A 930 6.36 -6.23 -2.75
N PHE A 931 7.64 -6.58 -2.65
CA PHE A 931 8.22 -7.28 -1.48
C PHE A 931 8.02 -6.49 -0.17
N LEU A 932 8.46 -5.23 -0.13
CA LEU A 932 8.37 -4.41 1.09
C LEU A 932 6.93 -4.18 1.53
N ARG A 933 6.00 -3.92 0.59
CA ARG A 933 4.57 -3.78 0.91
C ARG A 933 3.96 -5.09 1.41
N THR A 934 4.40 -6.24 0.90
CA THR A 934 3.96 -7.56 1.39
C THR A 934 4.36 -7.75 2.85
N LEU A 935 5.65 -7.55 3.20
CA LEU A 935 6.09 -7.63 4.60
C LEU A 935 5.34 -6.62 5.49
N ALA A 936 5.14 -5.39 5.01
CA ALA A 936 4.42 -4.37 5.76
C ALA A 936 2.94 -4.73 5.98
N TRP A 937 2.26 -5.39 5.03
CA TRP A 937 0.90 -5.89 5.23
C TRP A 937 0.88 -7.03 6.25
N ILE A 938 1.72 -8.06 6.09
CA ILE A 938 1.82 -9.20 7.03
C ILE A 938 2.13 -8.71 8.46
N SER A 939 2.95 -7.67 8.62
CA SER A 939 3.27 -7.08 9.92
C SER A 939 2.07 -6.50 10.68
N ARG A 940 0.96 -6.22 9.98
CA ARG A 940 -0.29 -5.67 10.54
C ARG A 940 -1.46 -6.67 10.52
N TRP A 941 -1.37 -7.75 9.76
CA TRP A 941 -2.44 -8.74 9.63
C TRP A 941 -2.58 -9.58 10.90
N ASP A 942 -3.69 -9.39 11.62
CA ASP A 942 -4.10 -10.29 12.70
C ASP A 942 -4.98 -11.42 12.16
N TRP A 943 -4.32 -12.46 11.65
CA TRP A 943 -4.90 -13.70 11.13
C TRP A 943 -5.83 -14.44 12.12
N ARG A 944 -5.83 -14.06 13.41
CA ARG A 944 -6.79 -14.58 14.40
C ARG A 944 -8.21 -14.11 14.11
N HIS A 945 -8.37 -12.83 13.77
CA HIS A 945 -9.67 -12.15 13.64
C HIS A 945 -10.02 -11.75 12.19
N SER A 946 -9.06 -11.78 11.27
CA SER A 946 -9.27 -11.43 9.87
C SER A 946 -8.72 -12.51 8.92
N PRO A 947 -9.53 -13.07 7.99
CA PRO A 947 -9.02 -13.94 6.93
C PRO A 947 -8.20 -13.17 5.89
N LEU A 948 -7.31 -13.86 5.18
CA LEU A 948 -6.80 -13.38 3.89
C LEU A 948 -7.86 -13.69 2.83
N ILE A 949 -8.27 -12.68 2.07
CA ILE A 949 -9.16 -12.83 0.92
C ILE A 949 -8.54 -12.12 -0.28
N VAL A 950 -8.31 -12.85 -1.37
CA VAL A 950 -7.72 -12.34 -2.62
C VAL A 950 -8.73 -12.52 -3.75
N ASP A 951 -9.27 -11.43 -4.27
CA ASP A 951 -10.08 -11.45 -5.48
C ASP A 951 -9.18 -11.43 -6.72
N PHE A 952 -9.16 -12.53 -7.49
CA PHE A 952 -8.38 -12.59 -8.73
C PHE A 952 -8.97 -11.77 -9.88
N SER A 953 -10.19 -11.23 -9.73
CA SER A 953 -10.80 -10.34 -10.73
C SER A 953 -10.36 -8.87 -10.60
N SER A 954 -9.87 -8.46 -9.42
CA SER A 954 -9.63 -7.04 -9.10
C SER A 954 -8.33 -6.48 -9.70
N ASN A 955 -8.34 -6.28 -11.02
CA ASN A 955 -7.56 -5.26 -11.76
C ASN A 955 -8.07 -5.02 -13.19
N ALA A 956 -9.36 -5.30 -13.46
CA ALA A 956 -10.00 -4.91 -14.71
C ALA A 956 -10.30 -3.40 -14.69
N VAL A 957 -9.62 -2.64 -15.56
CA VAL A 957 -10.02 -1.26 -15.90
C VAL A 957 -11.33 -1.30 -16.70
N ASP A 958 -12.12 -0.22 -16.68
CA ASP A 958 -13.49 -0.11 -17.22
C ASP A 958 -13.63 -0.36 -18.75
N THR A 959 -13.45 -1.61 -19.19
CA THR A 959 -13.85 -2.10 -20.53
C THR A 959 -14.87 -3.23 -20.37
N PRO A 960 -16.19 -2.92 -20.40
CA PRO A 960 -17.28 -3.88 -20.16
C PRO A 960 -17.45 -5.03 -21.17
N VAL A 961 -16.49 -5.24 -22.09
CA VAL A 961 -16.66 -6.03 -23.32
C VAL A 961 -15.85 -7.33 -23.33
N GLU A 962 -14.82 -7.47 -22.48
CA GLU A 962 -13.92 -8.65 -22.50
C GLU A 962 -14.12 -9.62 -21.32
N SER A 963 -15.07 -9.36 -20.42
CA SER A 963 -15.25 -10.14 -19.18
C SER A 963 -15.84 -11.56 -19.37
N GLU A 964 -16.33 -11.90 -20.57
CA GLU A 964 -16.96 -13.20 -20.84
C GLU A 964 -15.97 -14.28 -21.34
N ILE A 965 -14.75 -13.90 -21.74
CA ILE A 965 -13.80 -14.81 -22.42
C ILE A 965 -12.96 -15.64 -21.44
N ALA A 966 -12.95 -15.30 -20.15
CA ALA A 966 -12.36 -16.10 -19.09
C ALA A 966 -13.37 -16.30 -17.96
N GLY A 967 -13.73 -17.56 -17.66
CA GLY A 967 -14.76 -17.94 -16.68
C GLY A 967 -14.37 -17.72 -15.20
N VAL A 968 -13.76 -16.59 -14.87
CA VAL A 968 -13.43 -16.15 -13.52
C VAL A 968 -14.44 -15.07 -13.13
N GLY A 969 -15.53 -15.48 -12.48
CA GLY A 969 -16.52 -14.53 -11.95
C GLY A 969 -15.88 -13.56 -10.95
N SER A 970 -16.27 -12.29 -11.02
CA SER A 970 -15.86 -11.30 -10.02
C SER A 970 -16.45 -11.60 -8.65
N MET A 971 -15.69 -11.33 -7.59
CA MET A 971 -16.10 -11.60 -6.22
C MET A 971 -17.29 -10.71 -5.83
N LYS A 972 -18.39 -11.31 -5.34
CA LYS A 972 -19.57 -10.56 -4.87
C LYS A 972 -19.53 -10.38 -3.35
N ALA A 973 -20.32 -9.44 -2.85
CA ALA A 973 -20.52 -9.25 -1.41
C ALA A 973 -21.02 -10.53 -0.71
N GLU A 974 -21.94 -11.29 -1.35
CA GLU A 974 -22.38 -12.60 -0.86
C GLU A 974 -21.22 -13.60 -0.70
N ASP A 975 -20.19 -13.53 -1.55
CA ASP A 975 -19.09 -14.48 -1.52
C ASP A 975 -18.11 -14.13 -0.40
N LEU A 976 -17.92 -12.83 -0.12
CA LEU A 976 -17.24 -12.36 1.09
C LEU A 976 -17.97 -12.83 2.36
N GLU A 977 -19.29 -12.71 2.41
CA GLU A 977 -20.11 -13.14 3.55
C GLU A 977 -20.03 -14.67 3.77
N LYS A 978 -20.10 -15.47 2.69
CA LYS A 978 -19.87 -16.92 2.73
C LYS A 978 -18.48 -17.27 3.25
N ILE A 979 -17.44 -16.55 2.80
CA ILE A 979 -16.04 -16.72 3.24
C ILE A 979 -15.87 -16.34 4.72
N GLN A 980 -16.43 -15.22 5.16
CA GLN A 980 -16.39 -14.76 6.56
C GLN A 980 -17.10 -15.75 7.49
N THR A 981 -18.31 -16.19 7.13
CA THR A 981 -19.08 -17.21 7.88
C THR A 981 -18.28 -18.51 8.04
N ARG A 982 -17.54 -18.94 7.01
CA ARG A 982 -16.67 -20.12 7.04
C ARG A 982 -15.44 -19.91 7.94
N PHE A 983 -14.83 -18.74 7.90
CA PHE A 983 -13.72 -18.37 8.79
C PHE A 983 -14.16 -18.36 10.27
N GLU A 984 -15.30 -17.76 10.58
CA GLU A 984 -15.88 -17.74 11.93
C GLU A 984 -16.28 -19.14 12.41
N ALA A 985 -16.84 -19.97 11.53
CA ALA A 985 -17.11 -21.38 11.83
C ALA A 985 -15.83 -22.14 12.19
N TRP A 986 -14.73 -21.95 11.45
CA TRP A 986 -13.42 -22.50 11.80
C TRP A 986 -12.90 -21.98 13.14
N ARG A 987 -13.02 -20.68 13.43
CA ARG A 987 -12.60 -20.09 14.71
C ARG A 987 -13.43 -20.59 15.90
N ARG A 988 -14.69 -20.96 15.69
CA ARG A 988 -15.57 -21.57 16.71
C ARG A 988 -15.30 -23.06 16.91
N ILE A 989 -14.96 -23.80 15.85
CA ILE A 989 -14.64 -25.25 15.89
C ILE A 989 -13.23 -25.49 16.44
N ASP A 990 -12.27 -24.61 16.11
CA ASP A 990 -10.87 -24.66 16.55
C ASP A 990 -10.43 -23.31 17.16
N PRO A 991 -10.90 -22.93 18.36
CA PRO A 991 -10.50 -21.68 19.03
C PRO A 991 -9.01 -21.68 19.42
N ALA A 992 -8.42 -22.86 19.59
CA ALA A 992 -7.00 -23.02 19.83
C ALA A 992 -6.16 -22.65 18.60
N MET A 993 -6.71 -22.81 17.39
CA MET A 993 -6.01 -22.73 16.10
C MET A 993 -4.88 -23.78 16.02
N ASN A 994 -5.26 -25.04 16.21
CA ASN A 994 -4.40 -26.21 16.06
C ASN A 994 -4.39 -26.77 14.63
N ARG A 995 -5.49 -26.62 13.88
CA ARG A 995 -5.71 -27.21 12.55
C ARG A 995 -5.67 -26.17 11.42
N VAL A 996 -6.33 -25.03 11.57
CA VAL A 996 -6.37 -23.96 10.55
C VAL A 996 -5.95 -22.61 11.16
N VAL A 997 -4.64 -22.38 11.19
CA VAL A 997 -4.03 -21.15 11.76
C VAL A 997 -4.23 -19.97 10.82
N LEU A 998 -3.72 -20.07 9.59
CA LEU A 998 -3.94 -19.09 8.53
C LEU A 998 -5.12 -19.55 7.68
N PHE A 999 -5.97 -18.61 7.28
CA PHE A 999 -7.11 -18.85 6.40
C PHE A 999 -6.98 -17.91 5.19
N ALA A 1000 -7.00 -18.47 3.98
CA ALA A 1000 -6.63 -17.78 2.74
C ALA A 1000 -7.56 -18.20 1.60
N ALA A 1001 -8.60 -17.40 1.36
CA ALA A 1001 -9.64 -17.66 0.37
C ALA A 1001 -9.51 -16.76 -0.87
N THR A 1002 -10.14 -17.19 -1.97
CA THR A 1002 -10.20 -16.48 -3.25
C THR A 1002 -11.57 -16.67 -3.90
N ASN A 1003 -11.86 -15.96 -5.00
CA ASN A 1003 -13.06 -16.21 -5.82
C ASN A 1003 -13.03 -17.58 -6.54
N GLN A 1004 -11.90 -18.30 -6.54
CA GLN A 1004 -11.76 -19.67 -7.07
C GLN A 1004 -11.68 -20.74 -5.96
N ASP A 1005 -11.56 -20.33 -4.70
CA ASP A 1005 -11.40 -21.19 -3.53
C ASP A 1005 -11.97 -20.48 -2.30
N THR A 1006 -13.25 -20.71 -2.03
CA THR A 1006 -13.98 -20.16 -0.90
C THR A 1006 -13.84 -21.01 0.37
N ASP A 1007 -13.12 -22.13 0.33
CA ASP A 1007 -12.93 -23.05 1.47
C ASP A 1007 -11.84 -22.51 2.42
N GLY A 1008 -10.83 -21.84 1.85
CA GLY A 1008 -9.85 -21.02 2.58
C GLY A 1008 -8.80 -21.79 3.38
N ASN A 1009 -8.86 -23.13 3.39
CA ASN A 1009 -7.94 -24.01 4.12
C ASN A 1009 -7.11 -24.95 3.21
N THR A 1010 -7.33 -24.96 1.89
CA THR A 1010 -6.63 -25.80 0.88
C THR A 1010 -5.11 -25.83 1.07
N TRP A 1011 -4.52 -24.68 1.42
CA TRP A 1011 -3.08 -24.48 1.55
C TRP A 1011 -2.59 -24.45 3.01
N THR A 1012 -3.49 -24.61 3.99
CA THR A 1012 -3.20 -24.37 5.42
C THR A 1012 -3.73 -25.41 6.40
N ASP A 1013 -4.52 -26.38 5.93
CA ASP A 1013 -5.04 -27.46 6.78
C ASP A 1013 -3.92 -28.30 7.43
N ARG A 1014 -4.26 -28.98 8.53
CA ARG A 1014 -3.36 -29.83 9.33
C ARG A 1014 -2.18 -29.05 9.94
N GLY A 1015 -2.41 -27.79 10.33
CA GLY A 1015 -1.45 -26.99 11.08
C GLY A 1015 -0.23 -26.56 10.27
N ARG A 1016 -0.42 -26.17 9.00
CA ARG A 1016 0.68 -25.75 8.09
C ARG A 1016 0.48 -24.33 7.57
N PRO A 1017 0.93 -23.27 8.27
CA PRO A 1017 1.84 -23.29 9.41
C PRO A 1017 1.17 -23.54 10.77
N GLU A 1018 1.96 -23.98 11.74
CA GLU A 1018 1.56 -23.99 13.15
C GLU A 1018 1.43 -22.56 13.71
N LYS A 1019 0.69 -22.43 14.81
CA LYS A 1019 0.43 -21.16 15.51
C LYS A 1019 1.72 -20.41 15.89
N VAL A 1020 2.75 -21.15 16.32
CA VAL A 1020 4.06 -20.58 16.67
C VAL A 1020 4.85 -20.09 15.44
N VAL A 1021 4.70 -20.77 14.30
CA VAL A 1021 5.34 -20.38 13.04
C VAL A 1021 4.66 -19.15 12.44
N ALA A 1022 3.33 -19.08 12.48
CA ALA A 1022 2.57 -17.89 12.09
C ALA A 1022 2.90 -16.68 13.00
N ALA A 1023 3.06 -16.89 14.31
CA ALA A 1023 3.52 -15.85 15.23
C ALA A 1023 4.95 -15.37 14.90
N ARG A 1024 5.89 -16.30 14.63
CA ARG A 1024 7.26 -15.98 14.17
C ARG A 1024 7.25 -15.17 12.87
N MET A 1025 6.44 -15.55 11.88
CA MET A 1025 6.25 -14.80 10.64
C MET A 1025 5.77 -13.36 10.90
N THR A 1026 4.74 -13.17 11.74
CA THR A 1026 4.24 -11.83 12.10
C THR A 1026 5.29 -11.03 12.89
N ALA A 1027 6.11 -11.66 13.75
CA ALA A 1027 7.17 -10.99 14.49
C ALA A 1027 8.32 -10.53 13.58
N LEU A 1028 8.82 -11.40 12.69
CA LEU A 1028 9.90 -11.09 11.76
C LEU A 1028 9.50 -10.00 10.75
N THR A 1029 8.26 -10.03 10.25
CA THR A 1029 7.75 -8.98 9.34
C THR A 1029 7.55 -7.63 10.05
N LYS A 1030 7.19 -7.62 11.35
CA LYS A 1030 7.21 -6.41 12.19
C LYS A 1030 8.63 -5.86 12.35
N ALA A 1031 9.60 -6.70 12.69
CA ALA A 1031 11.01 -6.29 12.83
C ALA A 1031 11.58 -5.73 11.53
N ALA A 1032 11.35 -6.40 10.39
CA ALA A 1032 11.76 -5.92 9.06
C ALA A 1032 11.13 -4.56 8.72
N THR A 1033 9.83 -4.40 8.97
CA THR A 1033 9.09 -3.14 8.74
C THR A 1033 9.60 -2.00 9.64
N GLN A 1034 9.99 -2.30 10.90
CA GLN A 1034 10.59 -1.33 11.81
C GLN A 1034 11.99 -0.90 11.34
N ALA A 1035 12.86 -1.84 10.94
CA ALA A 1035 14.19 -1.54 10.42
C ALA A 1035 14.14 -0.67 9.15
N VAL A 1036 13.25 -1.00 8.21
CA VAL A 1036 13.04 -0.18 6.99
C VAL A 1036 12.58 1.23 7.36
N ARG A 1037 11.63 1.38 8.29
CA ARG A 1037 11.16 2.70 8.77
C ARG A 1037 12.24 3.51 9.49
N ALA A 1038 13.01 2.89 10.37
CA ALA A 1038 14.12 3.56 11.08
C ALA A 1038 15.15 4.14 10.09
N SER A 1039 15.47 3.38 9.04
CA SER A 1039 16.41 3.81 7.99
C SER A 1039 15.94 4.99 7.10
N GLU A 1040 14.68 5.44 7.23
CA GLU A 1040 14.20 6.69 6.60
C GLU A 1040 14.17 7.87 7.56
N VAL A 1041 14.10 7.63 8.87
CA VAL A 1041 13.96 8.67 9.91
C VAL A 1041 15.32 9.13 10.45
N SER A 1042 16.30 8.23 10.53
CA SER A 1042 17.63 8.50 11.09
C SER A 1042 18.76 8.33 10.06
N PRO A 1043 18.92 9.25 9.08
CA PRO A 1043 20.11 9.30 8.21
C PRO A 1043 21.34 9.89 8.95
N ALA A 1044 21.49 9.62 10.25
CA ALA A 1044 22.57 10.14 11.08
C ALA A 1044 23.85 9.33 10.85
N ALA A 1045 24.95 10.02 10.54
CA ALA A 1045 26.14 9.45 9.87
C ALA A 1045 26.96 8.40 10.66
N ASN A 1046 26.51 7.95 11.84
CA ASN A 1046 27.26 7.05 12.74
C ASN A 1046 26.53 5.73 13.07
N GLU A 1047 25.31 5.50 12.59
CA GLU A 1047 24.62 4.19 12.74
C GLU A 1047 24.95 3.24 11.57
N THR A 1048 24.89 1.93 11.81
CA THR A 1048 25.18 0.91 10.79
C THR A 1048 24.21 1.01 9.62
N GLN A 1049 24.71 1.42 8.45
CA GLN A 1049 23.92 1.65 7.25
C GLN A 1049 23.05 0.42 6.91
N PHE A 1050 21.73 0.62 6.84
CA PHE A 1050 20.77 -0.42 6.45
C PHE A 1050 21.06 -0.91 5.02
N THR A 1051 21.30 -2.21 4.86
CA THR A 1051 21.50 -2.86 3.55
C THR A 1051 20.40 -3.88 3.27
N ALA A 1052 20.18 -4.21 1.99
CA ALA A 1052 19.15 -5.17 1.58
C ALA A 1052 19.36 -6.57 2.19
N GLU A 1053 20.62 -6.98 2.32
CA GLU A 1053 21.04 -8.27 2.86
C GLU A 1053 20.65 -8.44 4.33
N SER A 1054 20.58 -7.34 5.10
CA SER A 1054 20.24 -7.37 6.53
C SER A 1054 18.86 -7.96 6.83
N LEU A 1055 17.92 -7.88 5.88
CA LEU A 1055 16.58 -8.49 6.04
C LEU A 1055 16.56 -10.00 5.75
N PHE A 1056 17.64 -10.57 5.19
CA PHE A 1056 17.73 -11.97 4.73
C PHE A 1056 18.74 -12.79 5.56
N VAL A 1057 18.92 -12.42 6.84
CA VAL A 1057 19.75 -13.14 7.82
C VAL A 1057 18.83 -13.74 8.89
N PRO A 1058 18.85 -15.07 9.12
CA PRO A 1058 18.03 -15.69 10.16
C PRO A 1058 18.56 -15.39 11.57
N GLN A 1059 17.64 -15.15 12.50
CA GLN A 1059 17.95 -15.11 13.93
C GLN A 1059 17.95 -16.54 14.51
N LEU A 1060 19.13 -17.17 14.51
CA LEU A 1060 19.31 -18.56 14.95
C LEU A 1060 19.37 -18.77 16.47
N GLN A 1061 19.37 -17.69 17.26
CA GLN A 1061 19.48 -17.74 18.73
C GLN A 1061 18.16 -18.13 19.42
N ASP A 1062 17.05 -18.10 18.69
CA ASP A 1062 15.70 -18.31 19.22
C ASP A 1062 15.25 -19.78 19.16
N PHE A 1063 16.09 -20.67 18.66
CA PHE A 1063 15.83 -22.11 18.55
C PHE A 1063 16.53 -22.86 19.70
N ASP A 1064 15.99 -23.98 20.17
CA ASP A 1064 16.65 -24.79 21.20
C ASP A 1064 18.02 -25.31 20.73
N PHE A 1065 18.12 -25.68 19.45
CA PHE A 1065 19.36 -26.15 18.85
C PHE A 1065 19.39 -25.99 17.33
N VAL A 1066 20.60 -26.00 16.76
CA VAL A 1066 20.87 -25.87 15.32
C VAL A 1066 21.86 -26.94 14.87
N ILE A 1067 21.45 -27.75 13.90
CA ILE A 1067 22.29 -28.69 13.17
C ILE A 1067 22.96 -27.92 12.03
N GLN A 1068 24.29 -27.79 12.08
CA GLN A 1068 25.07 -27.17 11.02
C GLN A 1068 25.46 -28.22 9.98
N ILE A 1069 25.11 -27.99 8.71
CA ILE A 1069 25.37 -28.93 7.62
C ILE A 1069 26.81 -28.76 7.10
N SER A 1070 27.46 -29.88 6.81
CA SER A 1070 28.78 -29.93 6.20
C SER A 1070 28.82 -29.12 4.90
N PRO A 1071 29.73 -28.15 4.72
CA PRO A 1071 29.77 -27.27 3.53
C PRO A 1071 29.95 -27.95 2.17
N LYS A 1072 30.21 -29.26 2.15
CA LYS A 1072 30.20 -30.11 0.94
C LYS A 1072 28.79 -30.45 0.43
N TYR A 1073 27.73 -30.27 1.25
CA TYR A 1073 26.34 -30.53 0.86
C TYR A 1073 25.47 -29.26 0.76
N SER A 1074 25.87 -28.17 1.42
CA SER A 1074 25.17 -26.88 1.35
C SER A 1074 25.50 -26.08 0.08
N LYS A 1075 24.57 -25.24 -0.40
CA LYS A 1075 24.79 -24.22 -1.44
C LYS A 1075 25.48 -22.93 -0.93
N VAL A 1076 26.05 -22.92 0.30
CA VAL A 1076 26.68 -21.72 0.90
C VAL A 1076 27.73 -21.12 -0.03
N ALA A 1077 27.52 -19.85 -0.41
CA ALA A 1077 28.34 -19.15 -1.38
C ALA A 1077 29.81 -19.06 -0.91
N LYS A 1078 30.69 -19.83 -1.55
CA LYS A 1078 32.14 -19.72 -1.36
C LYS A 1078 32.55 -18.29 -1.72
N LYS A 1079 32.98 -17.50 -0.73
CA LYS A 1079 33.60 -16.17 -0.91
C LYS A 1079 34.97 -16.28 -1.60
N LYS A 1080 34.99 -16.74 -2.86
CA LYS A 1080 36.12 -16.54 -3.76
C LYS A 1080 36.20 -15.05 -4.08
N ARG A 1081 37.04 -14.32 -3.35
CA ARG A 1081 37.57 -13.04 -3.82
C ARG A 1081 38.22 -13.27 -5.19
N GLY A 1082 37.75 -12.51 -6.18
CA GLY A 1082 38.41 -12.27 -7.47
C GLY A 1082 39.19 -13.43 -8.08
N ASP A 1083 38.49 -14.32 -8.79
CA ASP A 1083 39.10 -14.93 -9.97
C ASP A 1083 38.05 -15.23 -11.05
N ASN A 1084 38.23 -14.65 -12.24
CA ASN A 1084 37.35 -14.90 -13.38
C ASN A 1084 37.71 -16.25 -13.98
N ALA A 1085 36.79 -17.22 -13.92
CA ALA A 1085 36.99 -18.57 -14.44
C ALA A 1085 37.08 -18.59 -15.98
N LYS A 1086 38.22 -18.18 -16.54
CA LYS A 1086 38.49 -18.05 -17.99
C LYS A 1086 38.57 -19.39 -18.76
N PHE A 1087 38.28 -20.52 -18.12
CA PHE A 1087 38.49 -21.86 -18.67
C PHE A 1087 37.20 -22.67 -18.70
N LYS A 1088 36.50 -22.67 -19.84
CA LYS A 1088 35.30 -23.48 -20.13
C LYS A 1088 35.45 -24.96 -19.75
N ASN A 1089 36.67 -25.47 -19.82
CA ASN A 1089 37.05 -26.84 -19.45
C ASN A 1089 36.57 -27.22 -18.03
N ILE A 1090 36.54 -26.27 -17.10
CA ILE A 1090 36.13 -26.48 -15.71
C ILE A 1090 34.60 -26.53 -15.59
N GLU A 1091 33.89 -25.66 -16.31
CA GLU A 1091 32.42 -25.70 -16.40
C GLU A 1091 31.96 -27.05 -16.99
N ILE A 1092 32.64 -27.52 -18.05
CA ILE A 1092 32.35 -28.82 -18.69
C ILE A 1092 32.56 -29.98 -17.71
N GLN A 1093 33.59 -29.96 -16.86
CA GLN A 1093 33.78 -30.98 -15.82
C GLN A 1093 32.74 -30.91 -14.69
N GLN A 1094 32.26 -29.72 -14.34
CA GLN A 1094 31.16 -29.55 -13.37
C GLN A 1094 29.80 -30.02 -13.93
N VAL A 1095 29.53 -29.76 -15.21
CA VAL A 1095 28.32 -30.28 -15.88
C VAL A 1095 28.41 -31.80 -16.09
N ALA A 1096 29.56 -32.34 -16.48
CA ALA A 1096 29.75 -33.79 -16.70
C ALA A 1096 29.66 -34.64 -15.40
N SER A 1097 29.58 -34.02 -14.22
CA SER A 1097 29.39 -34.70 -12.93
C SER A 1097 27.97 -34.57 -12.35
N SER A 1098 27.01 -34.07 -13.16
CA SER A 1098 25.60 -33.85 -12.79
C SER A 1098 24.77 -35.12 -12.52
N ALA A 1099 25.27 -36.31 -12.87
CA ALA A 1099 24.60 -37.60 -12.66
C ALA A 1099 24.54 -38.06 -11.18
N LYS A 1100 24.41 -37.12 -10.24
CA LYS A 1100 24.30 -37.35 -8.80
C LYS A 1100 23.23 -36.43 -8.20
N VAL A 1101 22.48 -36.96 -7.24
CA VAL A 1101 21.44 -36.23 -6.50
C VAL A 1101 21.98 -34.89 -6.00
N SER A 1102 21.21 -33.82 -6.22
CA SER A 1102 21.58 -32.46 -5.82
C SER A 1102 21.94 -32.43 -4.33
N PRO A 1103 23.10 -31.89 -3.92
CA PRO A 1103 23.52 -32.01 -2.52
C PRO A 1103 22.55 -31.37 -1.51
N VAL A 1104 21.82 -30.32 -1.92
CA VAL A 1104 20.75 -29.70 -1.12
C VAL A 1104 19.50 -30.59 -1.04
N GLN A 1105 19.22 -31.39 -2.06
CA GLN A 1105 18.12 -32.37 -2.04
C GLN A 1105 18.39 -33.49 -1.03
N LEU A 1106 19.65 -33.88 -0.81
CA LEU A 1106 20.01 -34.80 0.28
C LEU A 1106 19.75 -34.18 1.67
N VAL A 1107 20.04 -32.89 1.84
CA VAL A 1107 19.73 -32.15 3.08
C VAL A 1107 18.22 -32.05 3.30
N ARG A 1108 17.45 -31.80 2.24
CA ARG A 1108 15.98 -31.79 2.29
C ARG A 1108 15.41 -33.17 2.68
N LEU A 1109 15.85 -34.25 2.04
CA LEU A 1109 15.41 -35.61 2.38
C LEU A 1109 15.73 -35.96 3.84
N PHE A 1110 16.93 -35.59 4.32
CA PHE A 1110 17.30 -35.74 5.73
C PHE A 1110 16.39 -34.92 6.67
N ALA A 1111 16.00 -33.70 6.31
CA ALA A 1111 15.05 -32.90 7.08
C ALA A 1111 13.62 -33.49 7.06
N GLU A 1112 13.18 -34.04 5.94
CA GLU A 1112 11.92 -34.77 5.81
C GLU A 1112 11.93 -36.04 6.69
N ASP A 1113 13.03 -36.80 6.73
CA ASP A 1113 13.20 -37.94 7.64
C ASP A 1113 13.19 -37.51 9.12
N LEU A 1114 13.86 -36.40 9.48
CA LEU A 1114 13.81 -35.86 10.84
C LEU A 1114 12.39 -35.44 11.26
N GLN A 1115 11.61 -34.87 10.33
CA GLN A 1115 10.21 -34.52 10.57
C GLN A 1115 9.31 -35.76 10.66
N ASN A 1116 9.59 -36.82 9.90
CA ASN A 1116 8.86 -38.09 9.95
C ASN A 1116 9.14 -38.89 11.25
N VAL A 1117 10.37 -38.83 11.77
CA VAL A 1117 10.79 -39.60 12.97
C VAL A 1117 10.55 -38.85 14.28
N TYR A 1118 10.72 -37.52 14.31
CA TYR A 1118 10.67 -36.73 15.55
C TYR A 1118 9.60 -35.62 15.56
N GLY A 1119 8.74 -35.52 14.55
CA GLY A 1119 7.80 -34.41 14.37
C GLY A 1119 6.86 -34.13 15.54
N ASP A 1120 6.47 -35.17 16.31
CA ASP A 1120 5.65 -34.99 17.53
C ASP A 1120 6.41 -34.26 18.66
N ALA A 1121 7.74 -34.37 18.67
CA ALA A 1121 8.62 -33.89 19.74
C ALA A 1121 9.43 -32.65 19.36
N ILE A 1122 9.72 -32.45 18.07
CA ILE A 1122 10.56 -31.38 17.54
C ILE A 1122 9.87 -30.75 16.32
N LEU A 1123 9.72 -29.42 16.36
CA LEU A 1123 9.34 -28.63 15.20
C LEU A 1123 10.60 -28.20 14.43
N TRP A 1124 10.70 -28.60 13.16
CA TRP A 1124 11.93 -28.48 12.34
C TRP A 1124 11.87 -27.37 11.30
N PHE A 1125 12.92 -26.55 11.24
CA PHE A 1125 13.01 -25.36 10.38
C PHE A 1125 14.29 -25.42 9.51
N TRP A 1126 14.19 -25.15 8.20
CA TRP A 1126 15.37 -25.09 7.30
C TRP A 1126 15.17 -24.17 6.07
N ASP A 1127 16.28 -23.76 5.44
CA ASP A 1127 16.31 -23.04 4.16
C ASP A 1127 16.37 -24.07 3.01
N GLU A 1128 15.28 -24.23 2.27
CA GLU A 1128 15.17 -25.17 1.14
C GLU A 1128 16.17 -24.89 0.00
N GLN A 1129 16.68 -23.66 -0.12
CA GLN A 1129 17.58 -23.27 -1.21
C GLN A 1129 19.05 -23.39 -0.82
N SER A 1130 19.42 -23.07 0.44
CA SER A 1130 20.83 -23.13 0.86
C SER A 1130 21.23 -24.46 1.49
N GLY A 1131 20.31 -25.15 2.20
CA GLY A 1131 20.64 -26.38 2.93
C GLY A 1131 21.80 -26.22 3.93
N ALA A 1132 22.00 -25.02 4.49
CA ALA A 1132 23.17 -24.70 5.32
C ALA A 1132 23.00 -25.15 6.79
N SER A 1133 21.78 -25.10 7.31
CA SER A 1133 21.44 -25.42 8.70
C SER A 1133 20.00 -25.89 8.84
N ILE A 1134 19.76 -26.82 9.76
CA ILE A 1134 18.42 -27.24 10.19
C ILE A 1134 18.30 -26.88 11.68
N ALA A 1135 17.29 -26.10 12.06
CA ALA A 1135 17.04 -25.70 13.44
C ALA A 1135 15.83 -26.43 14.03
N GLY A 1136 15.84 -26.66 15.34
CA GLY A 1136 14.78 -27.36 16.06
C GLY A 1136 14.25 -26.57 17.26
N LEU A 1137 12.93 -26.59 17.45
CA LEU A 1137 12.28 -26.23 18.71
C LEU A 1137 11.70 -27.48 19.37
N TRP A 1138 11.95 -27.66 20.66
CA TRP A 1138 11.36 -28.76 21.42
C TRP A 1138 9.90 -28.46 21.75
N ASN A 1139 8.99 -29.40 21.47
CA ASN A 1139 7.59 -29.29 21.85
C ASN A 1139 7.44 -29.25 23.39
N PRO A 1140 6.95 -28.14 24.00
CA PRO A 1140 6.85 -28.02 25.47
C PRO A 1140 5.93 -29.06 26.11
N ALA A 1141 4.97 -29.61 25.35
CA ALA A 1141 4.13 -30.69 25.83
C ALA A 1141 4.93 -31.99 26.04
N VAL A 1142 5.97 -32.23 25.24
CA VAL A 1142 6.77 -33.46 25.22
C VAL A 1142 7.99 -33.40 26.16
N THR A 1143 8.54 -32.21 26.41
CA THR A 1143 9.67 -32.04 27.36
C THR A 1143 9.26 -32.11 28.83
N ALA A 1144 7.97 -31.96 29.14
CA ALA A 1144 7.42 -32.08 30.49
C ALA A 1144 7.48 -33.54 31.02
N GLN A 1145 7.75 -33.69 32.32
CA GLN A 1145 7.68 -34.98 33.01
C GLN A 1145 6.24 -35.54 32.98
N ARG A 1146 6.09 -36.81 32.63
CA ARG A 1146 4.80 -37.50 32.50
C ARG A 1146 4.91 -38.95 32.98
N THR A 1147 3.84 -39.51 33.54
CA THR A 1147 3.79 -40.94 33.90
C THR A 1147 3.85 -41.83 32.67
N PHE A 1148 4.65 -42.91 32.75
CA PHE A 1148 4.94 -43.83 31.66
C PHE A 1148 3.69 -44.42 31.00
N LYS A 1149 3.72 -44.53 29.66
CA LYS A 1149 2.72 -45.20 28.82
C LYS A 1149 3.42 -45.97 27.70
N VAL A 1150 2.82 -47.07 27.24
CA VAL A 1150 3.40 -47.99 26.24
C VAL A 1150 3.71 -47.31 24.90
N LYS A 1151 2.95 -46.27 24.52
CA LYS A 1151 3.19 -45.44 23.34
C LYS A 1151 3.32 -43.97 23.78
N PRO A 1152 4.53 -43.49 24.15
CA PRO A 1152 4.74 -42.07 24.46
C PRO A 1152 4.85 -41.22 23.19
N GLY A 1153 5.39 -41.79 22.09
CA GLY A 1153 5.66 -41.12 20.82
C GLY A 1153 7.11 -40.65 20.64
N TRP A 1154 7.96 -40.75 21.68
CA TRP A 1154 9.29 -40.16 21.70
C TRP A 1154 10.27 -40.91 22.61
N ASN A 1155 11.58 -40.72 22.38
CA ASN A 1155 12.66 -41.33 23.14
C ASN A 1155 12.68 -40.80 24.59
N SER A 1156 12.56 -41.68 25.57
CA SER A 1156 12.30 -41.30 26.97
C SER A 1156 13.29 -41.93 27.96
N VAL A 1157 13.53 -41.21 29.06
CA VAL A 1157 14.36 -41.65 30.19
C VAL A 1157 13.52 -41.59 31.48
N PRO A 1158 13.59 -42.61 32.37
CA PRO A 1158 12.88 -42.59 33.64
C PRO A 1158 13.43 -41.53 34.60
N THR A 1159 12.54 -40.73 35.18
CA THR A 1159 12.87 -39.70 36.17
C THR A 1159 12.73 -40.25 37.59
N PHE A 1160 13.85 -40.71 38.17
CA PHE A 1160 13.90 -41.11 39.58
C PHE A 1160 14.09 -39.89 40.48
N ALA A 1161 13.27 -39.75 41.53
CA ALA A 1161 13.34 -38.63 42.46
C ALA A 1161 14.71 -38.58 43.19
N ALA A 1162 15.44 -37.48 43.03
CA ALA A 1162 16.81 -37.36 43.52
C ALA A 1162 16.87 -37.10 45.04
N LYS A 1163 16.99 -38.17 45.83
CA LYS A 1163 17.36 -38.15 47.27
C LYS A 1163 16.61 -37.11 48.14
N MET A 1164 15.29 -37.23 48.23
CA MET A 1164 14.54 -36.50 49.27
C MET A 1164 14.81 -37.10 50.67
N SER A 1165 14.65 -36.29 51.71
CA SER A 1165 14.98 -36.64 53.09
C SER A 1165 13.96 -37.64 53.71
N GLY A 1166 14.24 -38.11 54.93
CA GLY A 1166 13.66 -39.34 55.47
C GLY A 1166 12.13 -39.42 55.56
N GLU A 1167 11.44 -38.28 55.65
CA GLU A 1167 10.00 -38.21 55.96
C GLU A 1167 9.08 -38.36 54.73
N GLU A 1168 9.55 -38.08 53.51
CA GLU A 1168 8.70 -38.14 52.31
C GLU A 1168 8.54 -39.56 51.73
N LYS A 1169 9.42 -40.49 52.13
CA LYS A 1169 9.39 -41.91 51.70
C LYS A 1169 8.08 -42.64 52.03
N GLU A 1170 7.34 -42.19 53.03
CA GLU A 1170 6.04 -42.77 53.41
C GLU A 1170 4.91 -42.34 52.46
N LYS A 1171 4.98 -41.13 51.88
CA LYS A 1171 4.04 -40.66 50.86
C LYS A 1171 4.31 -41.31 49.50
N GLU A 1172 5.58 -41.58 49.19
CA GLU A 1172 6.01 -42.19 47.93
C GLU A 1172 5.53 -43.64 47.76
N LYS A 1173 5.34 -44.40 48.85
CA LYS A 1173 4.78 -45.77 48.84
C LYS A 1173 3.38 -45.90 48.18
N LYS A 1174 2.67 -44.78 47.91
CA LYS A 1174 1.39 -44.77 47.18
C LYS A 1174 1.51 -44.37 45.69
N ARG A 1175 2.70 -44.05 45.18
CA ARG A 1175 2.94 -43.75 43.75
C ARG A 1175 3.61 -44.95 43.06
N THR A 1176 2.81 -45.93 42.65
CA THR A 1176 3.26 -47.14 41.93
C THR A 1176 3.49 -46.91 40.43
N GLY A 1177 3.96 -45.71 40.04
CA GLY A 1177 4.13 -45.31 38.63
C GLY A 1177 5.52 -44.74 38.40
N VAL A 1178 6.16 -45.18 37.31
CA VAL A 1178 7.41 -44.57 36.83
C VAL A 1178 7.05 -43.36 35.98
N ASP A 1179 7.57 -42.20 36.35
CA ASP A 1179 7.55 -41.02 35.48
C ASP A 1179 8.73 -41.05 34.50
N ILE A 1180 8.51 -40.46 33.33
CA ILE A 1180 9.49 -40.33 32.24
C ILE A 1180 9.61 -38.88 31.78
N GLN A 1181 10.77 -38.55 31.22
CA GLN A 1181 11.03 -37.29 30.52
C GLN A 1181 11.74 -37.56 29.18
N LEU A 1182 11.64 -36.62 28.24
CA LEU A 1182 12.29 -36.67 26.93
C LEU A 1182 13.82 -36.76 27.04
N ASN A 1183 14.41 -37.79 26.43
CA ASN A 1183 15.84 -38.05 26.46
C ASN A 1183 16.60 -37.25 25.39
N LYS A 1184 16.73 -35.92 25.59
CA LYS A 1184 17.33 -34.99 24.62
C LYS A 1184 18.71 -35.44 24.12
N GLU A 1185 19.58 -35.91 25.02
CA GLU A 1185 20.93 -36.38 24.68
C GLU A 1185 20.93 -37.61 23.75
N ALA A 1186 20.04 -38.58 23.99
CA ALA A 1186 19.89 -39.73 23.10
C ALA A 1186 19.38 -39.31 21.72
N VAL A 1187 18.38 -38.42 21.67
CA VAL A 1187 17.85 -37.90 20.39
C VAL A 1187 18.93 -37.15 19.61
N TYR A 1188 19.78 -36.33 20.25
CA TYR A 1188 20.93 -35.71 19.60
C TYR A 1188 21.93 -36.74 19.05
N GLY A 1189 22.21 -37.82 19.79
CA GLY A 1189 23.05 -38.92 19.33
C GLY A 1189 22.44 -39.76 18.19
N GLU A 1190 21.11 -39.85 18.12
CA GLU A 1190 20.36 -40.52 17.05
C GLU A 1190 20.33 -39.66 15.78
N ILE A 1191 20.07 -38.35 15.91
CA ILE A 1191 20.20 -37.36 14.83
C ILE A 1191 21.61 -37.37 14.24
N GLN A 1192 22.64 -37.32 15.09
CA GLN A 1192 24.04 -37.33 14.64
C GLN A 1192 24.38 -38.61 13.87
N ARG A 1193 23.84 -39.77 14.30
CA ARG A 1193 24.03 -41.07 13.64
C ARG A 1193 23.30 -41.17 12.31
N LEU A 1194 22.09 -40.61 12.21
CA LEU A 1194 21.28 -40.61 10.99
C LEU A 1194 21.89 -39.70 9.91
N GLY A 1195 22.32 -38.49 10.29
CA GLY A 1195 22.93 -37.55 9.35
C GLY A 1195 24.37 -37.91 8.97
N GLY A 1196 25.14 -38.53 9.86
CA GLY A 1196 26.52 -38.93 9.61
C GLY A 1196 27.36 -37.76 9.09
N GLU A 1197 28.01 -37.96 7.93
CA GLU A 1197 28.84 -36.92 7.31
C GLU A 1197 28.08 -35.67 6.80
N LEU A 1198 26.74 -35.72 6.70
CA LEU A 1198 25.92 -34.54 6.38
C LEU A 1198 26.06 -33.47 7.47
N ILE A 1199 26.27 -33.87 8.72
CA ILE A 1199 26.33 -32.98 9.88
C ILE A 1199 27.79 -32.57 10.15
N SER A 1200 28.02 -31.27 10.28
CA SER A 1200 29.30 -30.71 10.73
C SER A 1200 29.37 -30.60 12.26
N LYS A 1201 28.28 -30.17 12.90
CA LYS A 1201 28.08 -30.12 14.37
C LYS A 1201 26.61 -29.88 14.71
N ILE A 1202 26.24 -30.15 15.96
CA ILE A 1202 24.97 -29.72 16.55
C ILE A 1202 25.31 -28.69 17.62
N GLU A 1203 24.67 -27.51 17.58
CA GLU A 1203 24.84 -26.42 18.53
C GLU A 1203 23.57 -26.32 19.38
N VAL A 1204 23.69 -26.48 20.71
CA VAL A 1204 22.55 -26.40 21.63
C VAL A 1204 22.57 -25.05 22.34
N ASN A 1205 21.52 -24.25 22.14
CA ASN A 1205 21.36 -22.96 22.79
C ASN A 1205 20.86 -23.17 24.22
N ARG A 1206 21.54 -22.56 25.20
CA ARG A 1206 21.11 -22.55 26.60
C ARG A 1206 20.46 -21.23 26.93
N TRP A 1207 19.13 -21.20 27.00
CA TRP A 1207 18.43 -20.08 27.63
C TRP A 1207 18.84 -19.96 29.10
N ASN A 1208 19.23 -18.76 29.52
CA ASN A 1208 19.34 -18.42 30.93
C ASN A 1208 17.97 -17.95 31.41
N ASP A 1209 17.42 -18.58 32.46
CA ASP A 1209 16.10 -18.29 33.05
C ASP A 1209 16.06 -16.95 33.82
N ARG A 1210 16.40 -15.85 33.16
CA ARG A 1210 16.46 -14.49 33.73
C ARG A 1210 15.77 -13.40 32.90
N ALA A 1211 15.17 -13.74 31.77
CA ALA A 1211 14.39 -12.81 30.94
C ALA A 1211 12.98 -13.36 30.70
N GLY A 1212 12.09 -13.18 31.68
CA GLY A 1212 10.68 -13.52 31.55
C GLY A 1212 9.99 -12.58 30.56
N ILE A 1213 9.75 -13.06 29.33
CA ILE A 1213 8.91 -12.43 28.33
C ILE A 1213 7.74 -13.40 28.06
N PRO A 1214 6.47 -12.98 28.23
CA PRO A 1214 5.32 -13.84 27.91
C PRO A 1214 5.18 -14.03 26.39
N VAL A 1215 4.75 -15.23 26.00
CA VAL A 1215 4.50 -15.68 24.61
C VAL A 1215 3.07 -15.38 24.18
#